data_AF-A0AB36HN35-F1
#
_entry.id   AF-A0AB36HN35-F1
#
_cell.length_a   1.000
_cell.length_b   1.000
_cell.length_c   1.000
_cell.angle_alpha   90.00
_cell.angle_beta   90.00
_cell.angle_gamma   90.00
#
_symmetry.space_group_name_H-M   'P 1'
#
loop_
_entity.id
_entity.type
_entity.pdbx_description
1 polymer ?
#
loop_
_entity_poly.entity_id
_entity_poly.type
_entity_poly.pdbx_seq_one_letter_code
_entity_poly.pdbx_strand_id
1 'polypeptide(L)'
;MPPVSLTTENDIAIITIDHPPINTTSHAVRLGIWDAIDQINRDDAIRAAILICAGSTFIAGADVTEFGKPPIDPILPDLILKLEQSTKPLIAAIHGNALGGGLEVALGCHYRIATATAKLGLPEVNLGLIPGAGGTVRLPRLIAVENAIAIITGGKPVSATTAHDYGLIDEIADIGNGDLRVAAIALADQIKNDPCPTALIDRAPVKAPDTDGWDALIAGIDKKARGQDAPVIATQTIRAAVTGDAKAALGLERENFVRLRDSDQSKALRHIFFAERSVAKLPELAGVDPRPIAEIGVIGGGIMGAGIATAALLSGYAVVMIERDEDACERGIANVRHHLGGSLKRGIITQSRHDQLLGDLVSSTDYAALANCDLVIEAVFEDMGVKHDVFAKLSAHCKPDAVLASNTSYLDIDAIATACTHPERVIGLHFFSPAHVMKLLEVVRTRLANPATLATALAFAKRLGKIAVPCGVCDGFIGNRIMSAYRKHCEYILEDGSLPSDIDRAMTNFGFPMGLFAMQDMAGLEISWATRKRLAPTRDPNERYVALGDYLCEMGRFGRKNGLGWYRYDEHGKAFPDPVVDALVIAESAKKGIKRRPFSETEIIETILSAMQAEGEKILAEGIAHSPDAIDVVMVNGYGFPRHKGGPMHLKKTA
;
A
#
# COMPACT_ATOMS: atom_id res chain seq x y z
N MET A 1 20.82 27.44 8.54
CA MET A 1 20.03 27.97 9.67
C MET A 1 19.76 26.82 10.63
N PRO A 2 19.63 27.05 11.95
CA PRO A 2 19.23 25.99 12.86
C PRO A 2 17.85 25.44 12.44
N PRO A 3 17.59 24.13 12.60
CA PRO A 3 16.33 23.52 12.17
C PRO A 3 15.14 23.91 13.07
N VAL A 4 15.40 24.60 14.18
CA VAL A 4 14.39 25.13 15.10
C VAL A 4 14.74 26.57 15.41
N SER A 5 13.74 27.45 15.34
CA SER A 5 13.85 28.86 15.73
C SER A 5 12.78 29.21 16.75
N LEU A 6 13.13 30.09 17.69
CA LEU A 6 12.21 30.66 18.67
C LEU A 6 12.01 32.15 18.36
N THR A 7 10.76 32.55 18.21
CA THR A 7 10.35 33.97 18.06
C THR A 7 9.28 34.29 19.10
N THR A 8 9.04 35.58 19.35
CA THR A 8 8.01 36.02 20.29
C THR A 8 7.11 37.05 19.62
N GLU A 9 5.80 36.88 19.76
CA GLU A 9 4.79 37.87 19.40
C GLU A 9 4.03 38.27 20.67
N ASN A 10 4.22 39.51 21.12
CA ASN A 10 3.74 39.99 22.42
C ASN A 10 4.22 39.08 23.58
N ASP A 11 3.30 38.39 24.24
CA ASP A 11 3.55 37.46 25.34
C ASP A 11 3.43 35.98 24.90
N ILE A 12 3.45 35.71 23.60
CA ILE A 12 3.34 34.36 23.02
C ILE A 12 4.65 33.97 22.34
N ALA A 13 5.25 32.86 22.78
CA ALA A 13 6.42 32.28 22.14
C ALA A 13 6.03 31.36 20.99
N ILE A 14 6.78 31.40 19.88
CA ILE A 14 6.51 30.60 18.68
C ILE A 14 7.77 29.83 18.29
N ILE A 15 7.74 28.53 18.57
CA ILE A 15 8.74 27.54 18.18
C ILE A 15 8.40 27.09 16.76
N THR A 16 9.28 27.39 15.81
CA THR A 16 9.13 26.95 14.41
C THR A 16 10.18 25.91 14.07
N ILE A 17 9.74 24.72 13.66
CA ILE A 17 10.61 23.69 13.07
C ILE A 17 10.65 23.90 11.56
N ASP A 18 11.84 24.04 11.00
CA ASP A 18 12.07 24.10 9.55
C ASP A 18 13.20 23.13 9.18
N HIS A 19 12.82 21.88 8.94
CA HIS A 19 13.73 20.78 8.65
C HIS A 19 13.20 19.94 7.47
N PRO A 20 13.27 20.49 6.23
CA PRO A 20 12.73 19.84 5.05
C PRO A 20 13.41 18.48 4.78
N PRO A 21 12.71 17.54 4.11
CA PRO A 21 11.42 17.74 3.44
C PRO A 21 10.18 17.50 4.33
N ILE A 22 10.33 16.85 5.49
CA ILE A 22 9.19 16.36 6.29
C ILE A 22 9.29 16.62 7.81
N ASN A 23 10.21 17.49 8.22
CA ASN A 23 10.46 17.87 9.62
C ASN A 23 10.64 16.66 10.55
N THR A 24 11.56 15.75 10.19
CA THR A 24 11.83 14.55 11.00
C THR A 24 12.30 14.90 12.41
N THR A 25 12.02 14.03 13.40
CA THR A 25 12.48 14.16 14.79
C THR A 25 13.97 13.87 14.98
N SER A 26 14.85 14.45 14.15
CA SER A 26 16.31 14.34 14.26
C SER A 26 16.82 14.93 15.55
N HIS A 27 18.02 14.54 15.97
CA HIS A 27 18.66 15.02 17.20
C HIS A 27 18.72 16.55 17.26
N ALA A 28 19.06 17.20 16.14
CA ALA A 28 19.11 18.66 16.05
C ALA A 28 17.73 19.31 16.26
N VAL A 29 16.65 18.70 15.76
CA VAL A 29 15.27 19.15 16.02
C VAL A 29 14.91 18.93 17.48
N ARG A 30 15.20 17.75 18.04
CA ARG A 30 14.89 17.43 19.45
C ARG A 30 15.58 18.39 20.42
N LEU A 31 16.87 18.65 20.21
CA LEU A 31 17.66 19.59 20.99
C LEU A 31 17.15 21.03 20.83
N GLY A 32 16.83 21.45 19.60
CA GLY A 32 16.30 22.78 19.34
C GLY A 32 14.96 23.05 20.06
N ILE A 33 14.05 22.07 20.08
CA ILE A 33 12.79 22.19 20.83
C ILE A 33 13.08 22.19 22.34
N TRP A 34 13.98 21.33 22.80
CA TRP A 34 14.37 21.24 24.21
C TRP A 34 14.85 22.58 24.75
N ASP A 35 15.79 23.22 24.04
CA ASP A 35 16.37 24.51 24.41
C ASP A 35 15.33 25.63 24.35
N ALA A 36 14.42 25.59 23.37
CA ALA A 36 13.32 26.55 23.27
C ALA A 36 12.38 26.47 24.47
N ILE A 37 12.01 25.26 24.92
CA ILE A 37 11.16 25.06 26.11
C ILE A 37 11.87 25.54 27.38
N ASP A 38 13.19 25.32 27.49
CA ASP A 38 13.99 25.86 28.58
C ASP A 38 13.98 27.39 28.64
N GLN A 39 14.07 28.05 27.49
CA GLN A 39 13.98 29.51 27.40
C GLN A 39 12.57 30.00 27.76
N ILE A 40 11.54 29.38 27.18
CA ILE A 40 10.14 29.71 27.42
C ILE A 40 9.80 29.61 28.91
N ASN A 41 10.19 28.53 29.58
CA ASN A 41 9.85 28.32 31.00
C ASN A 41 10.59 29.29 31.95
N ARG A 42 11.73 29.86 31.52
CA ARG A 42 12.51 30.82 32.34
C ARG A 42 12.08 32.29 32.15
N ASP A 43 11.42 32.61 31.04
CA ASP A 43 11.08 34.00 30.71
C ASP A 43 9.65 34.38 31.15
N ASP A 44 9.49 35.04 32.30
CA ASP A 44 8.19 35.44 32.85
C ASP A 44 7.34 36.32 31.92
N ALA A 45 7.92 36.96 30.90
CA ALA A 45 7.15 37.73 29.90
C ALA A 45 6.34 36.83 28.96
N ILE A 46 6.75 35.57 28.78
CA ILE A 46 6.01 34.60 27.98
C ILE A 46 4.87 34.01 28.81
N ARG A 47 3.65 34.02 28.27
CA ARG A 47 2.43 33.53 28.91
C ARG A 47 1.89 32.25 28.25
N ALA A 48 2.17 32.03 26.97
CA ALA A 48 1.85 30.80 26.23
C ALA A 48 2.88 30.53 25.13
N ALA A 49 2.89 29.31 24.59
CA ALA A 49 3.77 28.92 23.51
C ALA A 49 3.05 28.13 22.41
N ILE A 50 3.54 28.24 21.18
CA ILE A 50 3.07 27.53 20.00
C ILE A 50 4.24 26.76 19.40
N LEU A 51 4.01 25.49 19.08
CA LEU A 51 4.89 24.65 18.27
C LEU A 51 4.27 24.49 16.87
N ILE A 52 4.94 25.03 15.86
CA ILE A 52 4.52 25.00 14.46
C ILE A 52 5.69 24.54 13.57
N CYS A 53 5.39 24.10 12.35
CA CYS A 53 6.40 23.74 11.36
C CYS A 53 6.29 24.62 10.11
N ALA A 54 7.41 24.83 9.43
CA ALA A 54 7.45 25.32 8.06
C ALA A 54 7.26 24.17 7.05
N GLY A 55 7.12 24.53 5.76
CA GLY A 55 7.00 23.56 4.67
C GLY A 55 5.61 22.94 4.55
N SER A 56 5.52 21.74 3.99
CA SER A 56 4.25 21.11 3.59
C SER A 56 3.60 20.22 4.66
N THR A 57 4.22 20.07 5.83
CA THR A 57 3.76 19.15 6.88
C THR A 57 4.24 19.59 8.25
N PHE A 58 3.55 19.14 9.31
CA PHE A 58 4.06 19.16 10.69
C PHE A 58 5.26 18.20 10.79
N ILE A 59 5.32 17.32 11.79
CA ILE A 59 6.36 16.30 11.92
C ILE A 59 5.83 14.98 11.34
N ALA A 60 6.44 14.48 10.27
CA ALA A 60 5.98 13.28 9.58
C ALA A 60 7.02 12.15 9.58
N GLY A 61 7.44 11.73 10.78
CA GLY A 61 8.28 10.55 10.99
C GLY A 61 9.58 10.83 11.74
N ALA A 62 10.33 9.75 11.95
CA ALA A 62 11.65 9.79 12.55
C ALA A 62 12.74 9.93 11.49
N ASP A 63 13.92 10.42 11.90
CA ASP A 63 15.06 10.51 11.00
C ASP A 63 15.62 9.12 10.69
N VAL A 64 15.47 8.68 9.45
CA VAL A 64 15.95 7.37 8.98
C VAL A 64 17.47 7.24 9.05
N THR A 65 18.22 8.35 9.05
CA THR A 65 19.68 8.33 9.16
C THR A 65 20.15 8.03 10.58
N GLU A 66 19.28 8.15 11.58
CA GLU A 66 19.55 7.79 12.97
C GLU A 66 19.20 6.32 13.28
N PHE A 67 18.54 5.61 12.36
CA PHE A 67 18.13 4.23 12.60
C PHE A 67 19.34 3.30 12.73
N GLY A 68 19.35 2.48 13.77
CA GLY A 68 20.43 1.54 14.06
C GLY A 68 21.66 2.16 14.72
N LYS A 69 21.67 3.47 15.00
CA LYS A 69 22.73 4.14 15.76
C LYS A 69 22.38 4.19 17.25
N PRO A 70 23.39 4.32 18.15
CA PRO A 70 23.14 4.58 19.55
C PRO A 70 22.29 5.85 19.75
N PRO A 71 21.32 5.86 20.69
CA PRO A 71 20.52 7.05 20.96
C PRO A 71 21.40 8.18 21.48
N ILE A 72 21.06 9.42 21.08
CA ILE A 72 21.73 10.65 21.52
C ILE A 72 20.70 11.54 22.21
N ASP A 73 21.07 12.03 23.41
CA ASP A 73 20.24 12.90 24.22
C ASP A 73 20.13 14.32 23.65
N PRO A 74 18.96 14.98 23.77
CA PRO A 74 17.74 14.44 24.37
C PRO A 74 17.06 13.42 23.43
N ILE A 75 16.68 12.26 23.97
CA ILE A 75 15.85 11.29 23.24
C ILE A 75 14.39 11.77 23.18
N LEU A 76 13.63 11.26 22.20
CA LEU A 76 12.25 11.71 21.98
C LEU A 76 11.32 11.52 23.19
N PRO A 77 11.35 10.39 23.93
CA PRO A 77 10.50 10.23 25.12
C PRO A 77 10.71 11.33 26.18
N ASP A 78 11.98 11.70 26.42
CA ASP A 78 12.33 12.71 27.42
C ASP A 78 11.91 14.10 26.96
N LEU A 79 12.06 14.41 25.66
CA LEU A 79 11.55 15.64 25.10
C LEU A 79 10.03 15.76 25.29
N ILE A 80 9.28 14.68 25.06
CA ILE A 80 7.81 14.71 25.21
C ILE A 80 7.41 14.90 26.67
N LEU A 81 8.11 14.24 27.61
CA LEU A 81 7.92 14.49 29.04
C LEU A 81 8.19 15.96 29.39
N LYS A 82 9.23 16.56 28.80
CA LYS A 82 9.54 17.98 29.00
C LYS A 82 8.47 18.92 28.45
N LEU A 83 7.92 18.63 27.28
CA LEU A 83 6.82 19.39 26.68
C LEU A 83 5.58 19.33 27.58
N GLU A 84 5.25 18.14 28.07
CA GLU A 84 4.10 17.87 28.92
C GLU A 84 4.23 18.48 30.33
N GLN A 85 5.47 18.71 30.79
CA GLN A 85 5.79 19.38 32.06
C GLN A 85 6.03 20.89 31.91
N SER A 86 5.78 21.46 30.73
CA SER A 86 5.88 22.91 30.52
C SER A 86 5.01 23.66 31.53
N THR A 87 5.54 24.70 32.16
CA THR A 87 4.78 25.51 33.13
C THR A 87 3.82 26.48 32.46
N LYS A 88 3.87 26.56 31.13
CA LYS A 88 3.06 27.46 30.29
C LYS A 88 2.23 26.66 29.28
N PRO A 89 1.00 27.11 28.96
CA PRO A 89 0.18 26.49 27.92
C PRO A 89 0.96 26.38 26.61
N LEU A 90 0.93 25.19 26.01
CA LEU A 90 1.70 24.86 24.81
C LEU A 90 0.75 24.26 23.76
N ILE A 91 0.71 24.87 22.59
CA ILE A 91 -0.19 24.49 21.49
C ILE A 91 0.63 23.85 20.36
N ALA A 92 0.26 22.64 19.93
CA ALA A 92 0.72 22.10 18.66
C ALA A 92 -0.18 22.61 17.51
N ALA A 93 0.40 23.36 16.58
CA ALA A 93 -0.29 23.85 15.39
C ALA A 93 0.05 22.94 14.18
N ILE A 94 -0.93 22.14 13.75
CA ILE A 94 -0.73 20.99 12.86
C ILE A 94 -1.29 21.25 11.45
N HIS A 95 -0.41 21.33 10.46
CA HIS A 95 -0.75 21.24 9.03
C HIS A 95 -0.16 19.98 8.39
N GLY A 96 -0.70 19.55 7.26
CA GLY A 96 -0.24 18.35 6.55
C GLY A 96 -0.34 17.09 7.43
N ASN A 97 0.78 16.46 7.75
CA ASN A 97 0.80 15.20 8.50
C ASN A 97 1.52 15.33 9.86
N ALA A 98 0.90 14.79 10.90
CA ALA A 98 1.51 14.51 12.21
C ALA A 98 1.52 12.99 12.43
N LEU A 99 2.65 12.34 12.14
CA LEU A 99 2.74 10.87 12.08
C LEU A 99 3.83 10.33 12.99
N GLY A 100 3.50 9.23 13.69
CA GLY A 100 4.40 8.54 14.60
C GLY A 100 4.92 9.48 15.68
N GLY A 101 6.25 9.58 15.80
CA GLY A 101 6.90 10.53 16.70
C GLY A 101 6.41 11.98 16.59
N GLY A 102 5.90 12.41 15.42
CA GLY A 102 5.29 13.72 15.28
C GLY A 102 3.95 13.88 15.99
N LEU A 103 3.11 12.85 15.97
CA LEU A 103 1.91 12.82 16.80
C LEU A 103 2.27 12.68 18.28
N GLU A 104 3.31 11.92 18.62
CA GLU A 104 3.78 11.80 20.01
C GLU A 104 4.28 13.15 20.56
N VAL A 105 4.96 13.97 19.75
CA VAL A 105 5.31 15.36 20.09
C VAL A 105 4.07 16.23 20.31
N ALA A 106 3.06 16.12 19.44
CA ALA A 106 1.80 16.85 19.59
C ALA A 106 1.00 16.40 20.84
N LEU A 107 1.09 15.13 21.22
CA LEU A 107 0.54 14.59 22.47
C LEU A 107 1.28 15.13 23.71
N GLY A 108 2.56 15.50 23.57
CA GLY A 108 3.30 16.20 24.62
C GLY A 108 2.89 17.66 24.83
N CYS A 109 2.21 18.27 23.86
CA CYS A 109 1.68 19.63 24.00
C CYS A 109 0.37 19.61 24.81
N HIS A 110 0.02 20.73 25.42
CA HIS A 110 -1.21 20.85 26.20
C HIS A 110 -2.46 20.86 25.29
N TYR A 111 -2.38 21.59 24.18
CA TYR A 111 -3.46 21.78 23.20
C TYR A 111 -2.98 21.45 21.78
N ARG A 112 -3.91 21.12 20.88
CA ARG A 112 -3.67 20.80 19.47
C ARG A 112 -4.73 21.47 18.61
N ILE A 113 -4.30 22.29 17.67
CA ILE A 113 -5.13 22.88 16.62
C ILE A 113 -4.64 22.39 15.26
N ALA A 114 -5.54 22.01 14.36
CA ALA A 114 -5.15 21.45 13.07
C ALA A 114 -5.92 22.04 11.88
N THR A 115 -5.27 22.12 10.72
CA THR A 115 -5.97 22.45 9.46
C THR A 115 -6.96 21.34 9.07
N ALA A 116 -8.04 21.67 8.35
CA ALA A 116 -9.05 20.70 7.92
C ALA A 116 -8.50 19.55 7.05
N THR A 117 -7.38 19.78 6.35
CA THR A 117 -6.72 18.78 5.50
C THR A 117 -5.71 17.91 6.27
N ALA A 118 -5.47 18.20 7.55
CA ALA A 118 -4.47 17.50 8.34
C ALA A 118 -4.79 16.00 8.51
N LYS A 119 -3.73 15.20 8.64
CA LYS A 119 -3.77 13.76 8.92
C LYS A 119 -2.92 13.43 10.13
N LEU A 120 -3.49 12.69 11.09
CA LEU A 120 -2.84 12.35 12.35
C LEU A 120 -2.84 10.82 12.53
N GLY A 121 -1.74 10.23 13.01
CA GLY A 121 -1.75 8.81 13.34
C GLY A 121 -0.43 8.24 13.82
N LEU A 122 -0.46 6.97 14.25
CA LEU A 122 0.68 6.20 14.75
C LEU A 122 0.90 4.97 13.83
N PRO A 123 1.61 5.12 12.70
CA PRO A 123 1.74 4.09 11.67
C PRO A 123 2.84 3.05 11.93
N GLU A 124 3.44 3.00 13.13
CA GLU A 124 4.59 2.17 13.50
C GLU A 124 4.38 0.68 13.21
N VAL A 125 3.15 0.17 13.36
CA VAL A 125 2.81 -1.23 13.08
C VAL A 125 3.07 -1.61 11.61
N ASN A 126 3.03 -0.66 10.68
CA ASN A 126 3.37 -0.92 9.27
C ASN A 126 4.87 -1.24 9.08
N LEU A 127 5.70 -0.94 10.08
CA LEU A 127 7.13 -1.27 10.15
C LEU A 127 7.42 -2.40 11.14
N GLY A 128 6.39 -3.07 11.66
CA GLY A 128 6.52 -4.11 12.68
C GLY A 128 6.94 -3.56 14.04
N LEU A 129 6.57 -2.30 14.32
CA LEU A 129 6.90 -1.58 15.55
C LEU A 129 5.63 -1.16 16.29
N ILE A 130 5.79 -0.62 17.48
CA ILE A 130 4.76 0.13 18.20
C ILE A 130 5.22 1.58 18.39
N PRO A 131 4.36 2.52 18.80
CA PRO A 131 4.81 3.82 19.29
C PRO A 131 5.86 3.64 20.38
N GLY A 132 6.88 4.51 20.41
CA GLY A 132 8.06 4.31 21.25
C GLY A 132 8.46 5.54 22.07
N ALA A 133 7.61 6.56 22.10
CA ALA A 133 7.81 7.80 22.86
C ALA A 133 6.55 8.23 23.64
N GLY A 134 5.77 7.24 24.08
CA GLY A 134 4.64 7.34 24.98
C GLY A 134 3.28 7.37 24.28
N GLY A 135 3.21 7.14 22.97
CA GLY A 135 1.95 7.03 22.23
C GLY A 135 1.00 5.97 22.81
N THR A 136 1.50 4.82 23.27
CA THR A 136 0.63 3.78 23.87
C THR A 136 0.15 4.13 25.28
N VAL A 137 0.70 5.18 25.89
CA VAL A 137 0.37 5.63 27.26
C VAL A 137 -0.51 6.87 27.22
N ARG A 138 -0.15 7.87 26.41
CA ARG A 138 -0.82 9.18 26.33
C ARG A 138 -2.12 9.13 25.52
N LEU A 139 -2.12 8.45 24.38
CA LEU A 139 -3.30 8.38 23.51
C LEU A 139 -4.54 7.79 24.22
N PRO A 140 -4.48 6.65 24.95
CA PRO A 140 -5.64 6.11 25.67
C PRO A 140 -6.09 6.96 26.88
N ARG A 141 -5.32 7.98 27.26
CA ARG A 141 -5.67 8.95 28.33
C ARG A 141 -6.16 10.28 27.77
N LEU A 142 -6.04 10.50 26.45
CA LEU A 142 -6.62 11.63 25.74
C LEU A 142 -7.95 11.24 25.07
N ILE A 143 -8.00 10.10 24.41
CA ILE A 143 -9.16 9.61 23.66
C ILE A 143 -9.60 8.24 24.15
N ALA A 144 -10.82 7.82 23.78
CA ALA A 144 -11.34 6.50 24.11
C ALA A 144 -10.34 5.38 23.74
N VAL A 145 -10.12 4.43 24.65
CA VAL A 145 -9.15 3.34 24.48
C VAL A 145 -9.34 2.57 23.16
N GLU A 146 -10.57 2.30 22.75
CA GLU A 146 -10.87 1.63 21.48
C GLU A 146 -10.36 2.43 20.26
N ASN A 147 -10.49 3.76 20.28
CA ASN A 147 -9.98 4.62 19.21
C ASN A 147 -8.45 4.66 19.21
N ALA A 148 -7.82 4.67 20.39
CA ALA A 148 -6.36 4.59 20.52
C ALA A 148 -5.82 3.28 19.93
N ILE A 149 -6.45 2.14 20.27
CA ILE A 149 -6.12 0.83 19.69
C ILE A 149 -6.31 0.86 18.17
N ALA A 150 -7.43 1.41 17.67
CA ALA A 150 -7.69 1.47 16.24
C ALA A 150 -6.64 2.30 15.47
N ILE A 151 -6.22 3.44 16.02
CA ILE A 151 -5.17 4.29 15.42
C ILE A 151 -3.83 3.56 15.39
N ILE A 152 -3.42 2.96 16.53
CA ILE A 152 -2.11 2.32 16.68
C ILE A 152 -2.03 1.01 15.89
N THR A 153 -3.01 0.12 16.05
CA THR A 153 -3.00 -1.21 15.40
C THR A 153 -3.42 -1.17 13.93
N GLY A 154 -4.21 -0.17 13.54
CA GLY A 154 -4.62 0.01 12.15
C GLY A 154 -3.53 0.65 11.28
N GLY A 155 -2.61 1.40 11.89
CA GLY A 155 -1.49 2.04 11.21
C GLY A 155 -1.89 3.04 10.12
N LYS A 156 -3.15 3.51 10.11
CA LYS A 156 -3.69 4.45 9.12
C LYS A 156 -3.95 5.80 9.79
N PRO A 157 -3.55 6.91 9.15
CA PRO A 157 -3.88 8.23 9.67
C PRO A 157 -5.40 8.49 9.63
N VAL A 158 -5.91 9.19 10.64
CA VAL A 158 -7.27 9.73 10.69
C VAL A 158 -7.30 11.15 10.13
N SER A 159 -8.46 11.59 9.62
CA SER A 159 -8.67 12.99 9.19
C SER A 159 -8.75 13.93 10.39
N ALA A 160 -8.55 15.23 10.16
CA ALA A 160 -8.80 16.27 11.17
C ALA A 160 -10.21 16.17 11.76
N THR A 161 -11.24 15.94 10.95
CA THR A 161 -12.62 15.73 11.43
C THR A 161 -12.72 14.57 12.41
N THR A 162 -12.23 13.38 12.03
CA THR A 162 -12.26 12.21 12.92
C THR A 162 -11.39 12.43 14.17
N ALA A 163 -10.24 13.10 14.03
CA ALA A 163 -9.39 13.45 15.16
C ALA A 163 -10.11 14.37 16.15
N HIS A 164 -10.86 15.37 15.66
CA HIS A 164 -11.66 16.26 16.49
C HIS A 164 -12.81 15.52 17.17
N ASP A 165 -13.54 14.68 16.43
CA ASP A 165 -14.63 13.86 16.99
C ASP A 165 -14.16 12.91 18.10
N TYR A 166 -12.90 12.46 18.04
CA TYR A 166 -12.29 11.63 19.07
C TYR A 166 -11.76 12.41 20.27
N GLY A 167 -11.62 13.74 20.17
CA GLY A 167 -10.91 14.58 21.14
C GLY A 167 -9.38 14.50 21.02
N LEU A 168 -8.85 14.02 19.90
CA LEU A 168 -7.41 13.99 19.62
C LEU A 168 -6.87 15.39 19.30
N ILE A 169 -7.66 16.23 18.65
CA ILE A 169 -7.38 17.65 18.47
C ILE A 169 -8.49 18.48 19.12
N ASP A 170 -8.11 19.63 19.65
CA ASP A 170 -9.00 20.53 20.39
C ASP A 170 -9.82 21.42 19.44
N GLU A 171 -9.24 21.79 18.29
CA GLU A 171 -9.91 22.64 17.30
C GLU A 171 -9.46 22.31 15.86
N ILE A 172 -10.39 22.42 14.90
CA ILE A 172 -10.07 22.50 13.47
C ILE A 172 -10.01 23.97 13.09
N ALA A 173 -8.83 24.43 12.69
CA ALA A 173 -8.59 25.82 12.33
C ALA A 173 -9.44 26.22 11.11
N ASP A 174 -10.33 27.20 11.29
CA ASP A 174 -11.05 27.84 10.19
C ASP A 174 -10.16 28.90 9.53
N ILE A 175 -9.26 28.44 8.66
CA ILE A 175 -8.29 29.32 8.01
C ILE A 175 -8.70 29.76 6.61
N GLY A 176 -9.61 29.08 5.91
CA GLY A 176 -9.87 29.36 4.49
C GLY A 176 -8.57 29.37 3.67
N ASN A 177 -8.17 30.55 3.16
CA ASN A 177 -6.86 30.80 2.50
C ASN A 177 -5.80 31.46 3.41
N GLY A 178 -6.09 31.61 4.70
CA GLY A 178 -5.28 32.26 5.72
C GLY A 178 -4.23 31.35 6.37
N ASP A 179 -3.55 31.87 7.38
CA ASP A 179 -2.38 31.26 8.01
C ASP A 179 -2.74 30.56 9.33
N LEU A 180 -2.36 29.28 9.46
CA LEU A 180 -2.51 28.50 10.68
C LEU A 180 -1.87 29.16 11.91
N ARG A 181 -0.79 29.92 11.72
CA ARG A 181 -0.14 30.70 12.79
C ARG A 181 -1.13 31.65 13.47
N VAL A 182 -1.98 32.33 12.68
CA VAL A 182 -2.96 33.30 13.20
C VAL A 182 -4.00 32.61 14.06
N ALA A 183 -4.54 31.48 13.61
CA ALA A 183 -5.50 30.69 14.39
C ALA A 183 -4.86 30.16 15.69
N ALA A 184 -3.60 29.71 15.63
CA ALA A 184 -2.88 29.23 16.81
C ALA A 184 -2.58 30.36 17.81
N ILE A 185 -2.26 31.58 17.35
CA ILE A 185 -2.09 32.77 18.21
C ILE A 185 -3.42 33.15 18.87
N ALA A 186 -4.52 33.13 18.12
CA ALA A 186 -5.84 33.40 18.67
C ALA A 186 -6.20 32.41 19.79
N LEU A 187 -5.93 31.12 19.60
CA LEU A 187 -6.11 30.11 20.65
C LEU A 187 -5.17 30.37 21.84
N ALA A 188 -3.90 30.71 21.60
CA ALA A 188 -2.93 31.04 22.65
C ALA A 188 -3.40 32.22 23.50
N ASP A 189 -3.90 33.29 22.88
CA ASP A 189 -4.43 34.46 23.57
C ASP A 189 -5.62 34.14 24.48
N GLN A 190 -6.45 33.17 24.09
CA GLN A 190 -7.58 32.72 24.90
C GLN A 190 -7.12 31.95 26.15
N ILE A 191 -6.12 31.08 26.02
CA ILE A 191 -5.71 30.14 27.08
C ILE A 191 -4.53 30.61 27.94
N LYS A 192 -3.81 31.67 27.56
CA LYS A 192 -2.55 32.09 28.22
C LYS A 192 -2.68 32.50 29.69
N ASN A 193 -3.90 32.64 30.18
CA ASN A 193 -4.19 32.93 31.58
C ASN A 193 -4.81 31.74 32.34
N ASP A 194 -5.09 30.65 31.64
CA ASP A 194 -5.60 29.43 32.24
C ASP A 194 -4.46 28.62 32.87
N PRO A 195 -4.76 27.84 33.93
CA PRO A 195 -3.80 26.86 34.42
C PRO A 195 -3.51 25.82 33.34
N CYS A 196 -2.25 25.35 33.27
CA CYS A 196 -1.91 24.26 32.37
C CYS A 196 -2.76 23.02 32.67
N PRO A 197 -3.34 22.36 31.64
CA PRO A 197 -4.03 21.10 31.83
C PRO A 197 -3.15 20.06 32.51
N THR A 198 -3.75 19.17 33.31
CA THR A 198 -3.05 18.01 33.88
C THR A 198 -2.34 17.23 32.76
N ALA A 199 -1.07 16.87 32.99
CA ALA A 199 -0.30 16.01 32.09
C ALA A 199 -1.10 14.76 31.70
N LEU A 200 -1.06 14.35 30.43
CA LEU A 200 -1.78 13.17 29.97
C LEU A 200 -1.39 11.92 30.75
N ILE A 201 -0.11 11.74 31.10
CA ILE A 201 0.35 10.59 31.88
C ILE A 201 -0.31 10.48 33.27
N ASP A 202 -0.76 11.61 33.85
CA ASP A 202 -1.39 11.67 35.16
C ASP A 202 -2.94 11.63 35.06
N ARG A 203 -3.51 11.59 33.85
CA ARG A 203 -4.96 11.44 33.65
C ARG A 203 -5.39 9.98 33.74
N ALA A 204 -6.64 9.77 34.14
CA ALA A 204 -7.29 8.47 34.04
C ALA A 204 -7.51 8.09 32.55
N PRO A 205 -7.37 6.80 32.18
CA PRO A 205 -7.74 6.33 30.84
C PRO A 205 -9.20 6.59 30.49
N VAL A 206 -9.48 6.91 29.22
CA VAL A 206 -10.82 7.26 28.75
C VAL A 206 -11.54 6.01 28.24
N LYS A 207 -12.68 5.67 28.87
CA LYS A 207 -13.52 4.50 28.49
C LYS A 207 -12.72 3.18 28.41
N ALA A 208 -12.00 2.85 29.48
CA ALA A 208 -11.25 1.60 29.56
C ALA A 208 -12.17 0.36 29.55
N PRO A 209 -11.84 -0.69 28.77
CA PRO A 209 -12.52 -1.98 28.84
C PRO A 209 -12.32 -2.68 30.18
N ASP A 210 -13.24 -3.57 30.54
CA ASP A 210 -13.06 -4.54 31.61
C ASP A 210 -12.16 -5.71 31.18
N THR A 211 -11.90 -6.65 32.09
CA THR A 211 -10.98 -7.77 31.85
C THR A 211 -11.39 -8.64 30.66
N ASP A 212 -12.68 -9.02 30.59
CA ASP A 212 -13.19 -9.86 29.50
C ASP A 212 -13.19 -9.10 28.16
N GLY A 213 -13.49 -7.79 28.19
CA GLY A 213 -13.39 -6.91 27.04
C GLY A 213 -11.97 -6.85 26.45
N TRP A 214 -10.94 -6.82 27.30
CA TRP A 214 -9.55 -6.86 26.84
C TRP A 214 -9.18 -8.15 26.12
N ASP A 215 -9.59 -9.31 26.65
CA ASP A 215 -9.25 -10.60 26.05
C ASP A 215 -9.94 -10.77 24.70
N ALA A 216 -11.21 -10.35 24.58
CA ALA A 216 -11.93 -10.33 23.31
C ALA A 216 -11.29 -9.37 22.29
N LEU A 217 -10.86 -8.19 22.71
CA LEU A 217 -10.17 -7.21 21.85
C LEU A 217 -8.85 -7.78 21.32
N ILE A 218 -8.01 -8.34 22.19
CA ILE A 218 -6.72 -8.93 21.81
C ILE A 218 -6.93 -10.09 20.82
N ALA A 219 -7.86 -11.01 21.10
CA ALA A 219 -8.18 -12.10 20.18
C ALA A 219 -8.69 -11.61 18.82
N GLY A 220 -9.49 -10.53 18.82
CA GLY A 220 -9.95 -9.88 17.60
C GLY A 220 -8.83 -9.25 16.78
N ILE A 221 -7.85 -8.62 17.44
CA ILE A 221 -6.66 -8.04 16.80
C ILE A 221 -5.75 -9.14 16.27
N ASP A 222 -5.48 -10.20 17.03
CA ASP A 222 -4.63 -11.32 16.61
C ASP A 222 -5.15 -11.97 15.30
N LYS A 223 -6.46 -12.25 15.25
CA LYS A 223 -7.12 -12.75 14.04
C LYS A 223 -6.97 -11.81 12.84
N LYS A 224 -7.00 -10.49 13.06
CA LYS A 224 -6.84 -9.48 11.99
C LYS A 224 -5.38 -9.28 11.59
N ALA A 225 -4.45 -9.44 12.53
CA ALA A 225 -3.02 -9.26 12.33
C ALA A 225 -2.42 -10.35 11.42
N ARG A 226 -3.06 -11.53 11.36
CA ARG A 226 -2.68 -12.66 10.48
C ARG A 226 -1.21 -13.03 10.64
N GLY A 227 -0.81 -13.28 11.89
CA GLY A 227 0.55 -13.64 12.26
C GLY A 227 1.51 -12.47 12.48
N GLN A 228 1.04 -11.21 12.41
CA GLN A 228 1.85 -10.05 12.77
C GLN A 228 1.90 -9.82 14.28
N ASP A 229 3.10 -9.68 14.83
CA ASP A 229 3.29 -9.56 16.29
C ASP A 229 2.97 -8.14 16.80
N ALA A 230 3.37 -7.12 16.05
CA ALA A 230 3.32 -5.72 16.50
C ALA A 230 1.91 -5.22 16.88
N PRO A 231 0.83 -5.50 16.11
CA PRO A 231 -0.52 -5.10 16.52
C PRO A 231 -0.98 -5.73 17.83
N VAL A 232 -0.63 -7.00 18.07
CA VAL A 232 -0.99 -7.73 19.29
C VAL A 232 -0.22 -7.15 20.48
N ILE A 233 1.09 -6.96 20.34
CA ILE A 233 1.96 -6.38 21.37
C ILE A 233 1.55 -4.93 21.68
N ALA A 234 1.16 -4.15 20.67
CA ALA A 234 0.64 -2.80 20.88
C ALA A 234 -0.60 -2.82 21.80
N THR A 235 -1.55 -3.71 21.51
CA THR A 235 -2.78 -3.83 22.30
C THR A 235 -2.49 -4.28 23.73
N GLN A 236 -1.57 -5.23 23.91
CA GLN A 236 -1.12 -5.68 25.24
C GLN A 236 -0.39 -4.56 26.01
N THR A 237 0.43 -3.75 25.32
CA THR A 237 1.13 -2.61 25.92
C THR A 237 0.15 -1.54 26.35
N ILE A 238 -0.87 -1.25 25.53
CA ILE A 238 -1.96 -0.32 25.91
C ILE A 238 -2.73 -0.87 27.11
N ARG A 239 -3.08 -2.17 27.15
CA ARG A 239 -3.74 -2.79 28.31
C ARG A 239 -2.92 -2.57 29.58
N ALA A 240 -1.63 -2.90 29.56
CA ALA A 240 -0.73 -2.69 30.69
C ALA A 240 -0.65 -1.21 31.11
N ALA A 241 -0.61 -0.29 30.13
CA ALA A 241 -0.63 1.14 30.39
C ALA A 241 -1.96 1.64 30.98
N VAL A 242 -3.09 1.01 30.67
CA VAL A 242 -4.42 1.37 31.16
C VAL A 242 -4.69 0.79 32.55
N THR A 243 -4.26 -0.44 32.82
CA THR A 243 -4.54 -1.14 34.08
C THR A 243 -3.44 -0.97 35.14
N GLY A 244 -2.27 -0.48 34.75
CA GLY A 244 -1.10 -0.31 35.62
C GLY A 244 -0.67 1.14 35.82
N ASP A 245 0.55 1.32 36.33
CA ASP A 245 1.17 2.63 36.52
C ASP A 245 1.65 3.23 35.18
N ALA A 246 1.31 4.50 34.93
CA ALA A 246 1.60 5.18 33.66
C ALA A 246 3.10 5.37 33.42
N LYS A 247 3.89 5.63 34.47
CA LYS A 247 5.33 5.87 34.34
C LYS A 247 6.07 4.57 34.07
N ALA A 248 5.70 3.50 34.77
CA ALA A 248 6.19 2.15 34.50
C ALA A 248 5.84 1.71 33.06
N ALA A 249 4.65 2.07 32.58
CA ALA A 249 4.20 1.73 31.24
C ALA A 249 5.02 2.40 30.11
N LEU A 250 5.58 3.59 30.33
CA LEU A 250 6.52 4.20 29.39
C LEU A 250 7.79 3.35 29.22
N GLY A 251 8.28 2.76 30.32
CA GLY A 251 9.40 1.82 30.30
C GLY A 251 9.07 0.53 29.52
N LEU A 252 7.89 -0.05 29.77
CA LEU A 252 7.41 -1.24 29.05
C LEU A 252 7.22 -0.98 27.54
N GLU A 253 6.66 0.18 27.18
CA GLU A 253 6.53 0.58 25.77
C GLU A 253 7.90 0.60 25.11
N ARG A 254 8.90 1.22 25.77
CA ARG A 254 10.25 1.29 25.24
C ARG A 254 10.90 -0.09 25.09
N GLU A 255 10.72 -0.97 26.06
CA GLU A 255 11.22 -2.35 26.00
C GLU A 255 10.59 -3.10 24.82
N ASN A 256 9.27 -3.05 24.67
CA ASN A 256 8.57 -3.69 23.57
C ASN A 256 8.95 -3.10 22.20
N PHE A 257 9.14 -1.78 22.11
CA PHE A 257 9.65 -1.12 20.91
C PHE A 257 11.00 -1.69 20.49
N VAL A 258 11.96 -1.78 21.42
CA VAL A 258 13.31 -2.29 21.14
C VAL A 258 13.26 -3.76 20.73
N ARG A 259 12.51 -4.59 21.46
CA ARG A 259 12.31 -6.01 21.13
C ARG A 259 11.75 -6.19 19.72
N LEU A 260 10.72 -5.43 19.37
CA LEU A 260 10.09 -5.50 18.05
C LEU A 260 11.02 -4.99 16.95
N ARG A 261 11.78 -3.92 17.19
CA ARG A 261 12.74 -3.37 16.22
C ARG A 261 13.75 -4.42 15.75
N ASP A 262 14.17 -5.30 16.65
CA ASP A 262 15.20 -6.30 16.38
C ASP A 262 14.61 -7.63 15.86
N SER A 263 13.28 -7.76 15.80
CA SER A 263 12.57 -8.91 15.24
C SER A 263 12.69 -9.02 13.72
N ASP A 264 12.54 -10.24 13.19
CA ASP A 264 12.59 -10.49 11.76
C ASP A 264 11.39 -9.89 11.03
N GLN A 265 10.21 -9.83 11.67
CA GLN A 265 9.04 -9.16 11.09
C GLN A 265 9.30 -7.66 10.86
N SER A 266 9.93 -6.97 11.81
CA SER A 266 10.25 -5.56 11.64
C SER A 266 11.32 -5.34 10.58
N LYS A 267 12.36 -6.19 10.50
CA LYS A 267 13.36 -6.14 9.42
C LYS A 267 12.70 -6.31 8.05
N ALA A 268 11.81 -7.29 7.90
CA ALA A 268 11.05 -7.57 6.69
C ALA A 268 10.12 -6.42 6.28
N LEU A 269 9.36 -5.85 7.22
CA LEU A 269 8.45 -4.73 6.94
C LEU A 269 9.21 -3.45 6.57
N ARG A 270 10.34 -3.17 7.24
CA ARG A 270 11.24 -2.06 6.86
C ARG A 270 11.85 -2.28 5.48
N HIS A 271 12.31 -3.51 5.17
CA HIS A 271 12.81 -3.88 3.84
C HIS A 271 11.80 -3.49 2.76
N ILE A 272 10.55 -3.96 2.87
CA ILE A 272 9.52 -3.65 1.88
C ILE A 272 9.19 -2.16 1.82
N PHE A 273 9.12 -1.48 2.97
CA PHE A 273 8.85 -0.04 3.00
C PHE A 273 9.88 0.77 2.20
N PHE A 274 11.16 0.41 2.28
CA PHE A 274 12.23 1.06 1.52
C PHE A 274 12.30 0.57 0.07
N ALA A 275 12.07 -0.72 -0.17
CA ALA A 275 12.00 -1.30 -1.52
C ALA A 275 10.93 -0.59 -2.37
N GLU A 276 9.70 -0.44 -1.85
CA GLU A 276 8.59 0.24 -2.55
C GLU A 276 8.91 1.67 -2.97
N ARG A 277 9.83 2.35 -2.28
CA ARG A 277 10.25 3.73 -2.57
C ARG A 277 11.46 3.83 -3.50
N SER A 278 12.21 2.74 -3.65
CA SER A 278 13.48 2.72 -4.36
C SER A 278 13.40 2.03 -5.72
N VAL A 279 12.53 1.02 -5.90
CA VAL A 279 12.44 0.24 -7.14
C VAL A 279 12.06 1.05 -8.39
N ALA A 280 11.40 2.20 -8.23
CA ALA A 280 11.10 3.11 -9.33
C ALA A 280 12.20 4.17 -9.58
N LYS A 281 13.24 4.23 -8.76
CA LYS A 281 14.35 5.19 -8.89
C LYS A 281 15.45 4.59 -9.77
N LEU A 282 15.37 4.90 -11.05
CA LEU A 282 16.31 4.43 -12.05
C LEU A 282 17.39 5.48 -12.32
N PRO A 283 18.69 5.17 -12.13
CA PRO A 283 19.78 6.12 -12.38
C PRO A 283 19.80 6.69 -13.80
N GLU A 284 19.40 5.90 -14.80
CA GLU A 284 19.33 6.32 -16.20
C GLU A 284 18.25 7.37 -16.49
N LEU A 285 17.33 7.62 -15.55
CA LEU A 285 16.32 8.67 -15.64
C LEU A 285 16.72 9.95 -14.91
N ALA A 286 17.92 10.01 -14.32
CA ALA A 286 18.41 11.23 -13.67
C ALA A 286 18.46 12.39 -14.68
N GLY A 287 17.73 13.46 -14.40
CA GLY A 287 17.63 14.64 -15.27
C GLY A 287 16.70 14.47 -16.48
N VAL A 288 15.93 13.39 -16.56
CA VAL A 288 14.91 13.19 -17.60
C VAL A 288 13.55 13.62 -17.06
N ASP A 289 13.01 14.71 -17.61
CA ASP A 289 11.68 15.18 -17.24
C ASP A 289 10.58 14.32 -17.89
N PRO A 290 9.55 13.90 -17.11
CA PRO A 290 8.38 13.25 -17.68
C PRO A 290 7.58 14.24 -18.53
N ARG A 291 6.95 13.74 -19.60
CA ARG A 291 6.02 14.54 -20.41
C ARG A 291 4.76 14.85 -19.59
N PRO A 292 4.19 16.06 -19.69
CA PRO A 292 2.95 16.39 -19.02
C PRO A 292 1.81 15.53 -19.59
N ILE A 293 0.91 15.10 -18.70
CA ILE A 293 -0.33 14.41 -19.06
C ILE A 293 -1.48 15.24 -18.53
N ALA A 294 -2.40 15.62 -19.42
CA ALA A 294 -3.67 16.28 -19.13
C ALA A 294 -4.84 15.35 -19.44
N GLU A 295 -4.80 14.64 -20.58
CA GLU A 295 -5.86 13.76 -21.05
C GLU A 295 -5.34 12.36 -21.36
N ILE A 296 -6.14 11.34 -21.03
CA ILE A 296 -5.80 9.93 -21.18
C ILE A 296 -6.81 9.21 -22.07
N GLY A 297 -6.31 8.46 -23.05
CA GLY A 297 -7.10 7.52 -23.83
C GLY A 297 -7.13 6.14 -23.17
N VAL A 298 -8.27 5.45 -23.21
CA VAL A 298 -8.39 4.04 -22.82
C VAL A 298 -9.11 3.26 -23.92
N ILE A 299 -8.49 2.21 -24.43
CA ILE A 299 -9.09 1.37 -25.48
C ILE A 299 -9.73 0.13 -24.84
N GLY A 300 -11.05 0.04 -24.94
CA GLY A 300 -11.89 -0.97 -24.29
C GLY A 300 -12.44 -0.51 -22.94
N GLY A 301 -13.74 -0.68 -22.74
CA GLY A 301 -14.53 -0.36 -21.54
C GLY A 301 -14.95 -1.59 -20.72
N GLY A 302 -14.31 -2.74 -20.97
CA GLY A 302 -14.47 -3.95 -20.18
C GLY A 302 -13.91 -3.82 -18.75
N ILE A 303 -13.75 -4.93 -18.04
CA ILE A 303 -13.33 -4.95 -16.63
C ILE A 303 -12.04 -4.16 -16.37
N MET A 304 -11.00 -4.43 -17.17
CA MET A 304 -9.70 -3.76 -17.00
C MET A 304 -9.74 -2.30 -17.42
N GLY A 305 -10.24 -2.02 -18.64
CA GLY A 305 -10.30 -0.66 -19.16
C GLY A 305 -11.15 0.29 -18.31
N ALA A 306 -12.33 -0.15 -17.85
CA ALA A 306 -13.14 0.64 -16.91
C ALA A 306 -12.43 0.86 -15.56
N GLY A 307 -11.67 -0.12 -15.07
CA GLY A 307 -10.85 0.02 -13.87
C GLY A 307 -9.72 1.03 -14.05
N ILE A 308 -9.04 1.03 -15.19
CA ILE A 308 -7.96 1.96 -15.54
C ILE A 308 -8.53 3.38 -15.68
N ALA A 309 -9.62 3.55 -16.42
CA ALA A 309 -10.33 4.83 -16.55
C ALA A 309 -10.75 5.38 -15.17
N THR A 310 -11.32 4.54 -14.31
CA THR A 310 -11.68 4.92 -12.93
C THR A 310 -10.46 5.42 -12.14
N ALA A 311 -9.32 4.73 -12.23
CA ALA A 311 -8.10 5.13 -11.52
C ALA A 311 -7.56 6.49 -12.02
N ALA A 312 -7.58 6.70 -13.34
CA ALA A 312 -7.19 7.96 -13.96
C ALA A 312 -8.09 9.13 -13.53
N LEU A 313 -9.42 8.96 -13.59
CA LEU A 313 -10.41 9.95 -13.15
C LEU A 313 -10.21 10.33 -11.68
N LEU A 314 -10.10 9.35 -10.77
CA LEU A 314 -9.87 9.60 -9.35
C LEU A 314 -8.59 10.41 -9.08
N SER A 315 -7.62 10.35 -9.98
CA SER A 315 -6.35 11.08 -9.92
C SER A 315 -6.38 12.44 -10.64
N GLY A 316 -7.54 12.84 -11.14
CA GLY A 316 -7.82 14.14 -11.75
C GLY A 316 -7.42 14.27 -13.22
N TYR A 317 -7.41 13.17 -13.98
CA TYR A 317 -7.27 13.20 -15.43
C TYR A 317 -8.63 13.16 -16.11
N ALA A 318 -8.76 13.85 -17.25
CA ALA A 318 -9.85 13.58 -18.20
C ALA A 318 -9.57 12.29 -18.97
N VAL A 319 -10.63 11.55 -19.30
CA VAL A 319 -10.52 10.25 -19.97
C VAL A 319 -11.40 10.17 -21.21
N VAL A 320 -10.79 9.76 -22.33
CA VAL A 320 -11.47 9.38 -23.57
C VAL A 320 -11.43 7.86 -23.70
N MET A 321 -12.59 7.22 -23.73
CA MET A 321 -12.73 5.77 -23.89
C MET A 321 -13.12 5.44 -25.32
N ILE A 322 -12.33 4.58 -25.98
CA ILE A 322 -12.68 4.04 -27.30
C ILE A 322 -13.24 2.64 -27.16
N GLU A 323 -14.39 2.42 -27.78
CA GLU A 323 -15.06 1.12 -27.85
C GLU A 323 -15.47 0.79 -29.29
N ARG A 324 -15.77 -0.48 -29.54
CA ARG A 324 -16.03 -0.98 -30.91
C ARG A 324 -17.37 -0.52 -31.50
N ASP A 325 -18.35 -0.24 -30.64
CA ASP A 325 -19.73 0.12 -30.98
C ASP A 325 -20.34 0.97 -29.86
N GLU A 326 -21.44 1.67 -30.15
CA GLU A 326 -22.11 2.56 -29.19
C GLU A 326 -22.66 1.80 -27.96
N ASP A 327 -23.20 0.59 -28.14
CA ASP A 327 -23.65 -0.23 -27.02
C ASP A 327 -22.49 -0.58 -26.06
N ALA A 328 -21.29 -0.81 -26.60
CA ALA A 328 -20.08 -1.04 -25.83
C ALA A 328 -19.61 0.23 -25.12
N CYS A 329 -19.72 1.40 -25.77
CA CYS A 329 -19.49 2.69 -25.12
C CYS A 329 -20.37 2.88 -23.89
N GLU A 330 -21.69 2.65 -24.03
CA GLU A 330 -22.64 2.77 -22.93
C GLU A 330 -22.32 1.82 -21.77
N ARG A 331 -21.98 0.56 -22.08
CA ARG A 331 -21.53 -0.42 -21.06
C ARG A 331 -20.24 0.02 -20.37
N GLY A 332 -19.27 0.55 -21.12
CA GLY A 332 -18.02 1.06 -20.58
C GLY A 332 -18.24 2.19 -19.58
N ILE A 333 -19.07 3.18 -19.94
CA ILE A 333 -19.48 4.27 -19.04
C ILE A 333 -20.20 3.71 -17.80
N ALA A 334 -21.11 2.76 -17.98
CA ALA A 334 -21.84 2.15 -16.86
C ALA A 334 -20.90 1.45 -15.87
N ASN A 335 -19.86 0.76 -16.36
CA ASN A 335 -18.85 0.13 -15.51
C ASN A 335 -18.05 1.15 -14.70
N VAL A 336 -17.60 2.25 -15.33
CA VAL A 336 -16.89 3.33 -14.62
C VAL A 336 -17.79 3.99 -13.58
N ARG A 337 -19.05 4.28 -13.94
CA ARG A 337 -20.05 4.82 -13.02
C ARG A 337 -20.26 3.91 -11.82
N HIS A 338 -20.32 2.60 -12.02
CA HIS A 338 -20.43 1.63 -10.94
C HIS A 338 -19.24 1.72 -9.96
N HIS A 339 -18.00 1.77 -10.47
CA HIS A 339 -16.82 1.88 -9.63
C HIS A 339 -16.75 3.21 -8.86
N LEU A 340 -17.06 4.33 -9.52
CA LEU A 340 -17.12 5.65 -8.88
C LEU A 340 -18.22 5.69 -7.80
N GLY A 341 -19.39 5.11 -8.08
CA GLY A 341 -20.46 4.93 -7.10
C GLY A 341 -20.03 4.10 -5.88
N GLY A 342 -19.19 3.08 -6.07
CA GLY A 342 -18.56 2.34 -4.97
C GLY A 342 -17.63 3.21 -4.12
N SER A 343 -16.89 4.13 -4.72
CA SER A 343 -16.01 5.08 -4.01
C SER A 343 -16.82 6.13 -3.24
N LEU A 344 -17.91 6.63 -3.82
CA LEU A 344 -18.87 7.52 -3.16
C LEU A 344 -19.51 6.85 -1.93
N LYS A 345 -20.02 5.61 -2.08
CA LYS A 345 -20.64 4.85 -0.97
C LYS A 345 -19.69 4.63 0.21
N ARG A 346 -18.38 4.50 -0.07
CA ARG A 346 -17.33 4.36 0.96
C ARG A 346 -16.86 5.71 1.53
N GLY A 347 -17.42 6.83 1.09
CA GLY A 347 -17.02 8.17 1.53
C GLY A 347 -15.62 8.60 1.06
N ILE A 348 -15.08 7.97 0.01
CA ILE A 348 -13.77 8.33 -0.55
C ILE A 348 -13.85 9.64 -1.35
N ILE A 349 -14.99 9.87 -1.99
CA ILE A 349 -15.30 11.09 -2.77
C ILE A 349 -16.67 11.62 -2.36
N THR A 350 -16.90 12.92 -2.55
CA THR A 350 -18.20 13.56 -2.35
C THR A 350 -19.10 13.38 -3.59
N GLN A 351 -20.41 13.67 -3.46
CA GLN A 351 -21.33 13.66 -4.60
C GLN A 351 -20.90 14.65 -5.69
N SER A 352 -20.52 15.87 -5.30
CA SER A 352 -20.02 16.87 -6.26
C SER A 352 -18.78 16.39 -7.00
N ARG A 353 -17.83 15.75 -6.31
CA ARG A 353 -16.64 15.18 -6.95
C ARG A 353 -17.00 14.01 -7.87
N HIS A 354 -17.93 13.16 -7.46
CA HIS A 354 -18.43 12.05 -8.28
C HIS A 354 -19.00 12.55 -9.61
N ASP A 355 -19.84 13.58 -9.58
CA ASP A 355 -20.51 14.11 -10.78
C ASP A 355 -19.51 14.83 -11.70
N GLN A 356 -18.53 15.54 -11.12
CA GLN A 356 -17.40 16.10 -11.88
C GLN A 356 -16.64 15.00 -12.62
N LEU A 357 -16.25 13.93 -11.92
CA LEU A 357 -15.46 12.83 -12.52
C LEU A 357 -16.21 12.11 -13.65
N LEU A 358 -17.55 12.03 -13.58
CA LEU A 358 -18.33 11.50 -14.68
C LEU A 358 -18.40 12.46 -15.87
N GLY A 359 -18.39 13.78 -15.63
CA GLY A 359 -18.29 14.79 -16.68
C GLY A 359 -16.93 14.78 -17.39
N ASP A 360 -15.88 14.36 -16.69
CA ASP A 360 -14.52 14.22 -17.23
C ASP A 360 -14.31 12.91 -18.03
N LEU A 361 -15.35 12.08 -18.21
CA LEU A 361 -15.34 10.85 -19.00
C LEU A 361 -16.16 11.01 -20.28
N VAL A 362 -15.51 10.78 -21.43
CA VAL A 362 -16.16 10.72 -22.75
C VAL A 362 -15.90 9.36 -23.38
N SER A 363 -16.88 8.82 -24.11
CA SER A 363 -16.70 7.63 -24.96
C SER A 363 -16.89 7.96 -26.43
N SER A 364 -16.22 7.22 -27.31
CA SER A 364 -16.37 7.30 -28.77
C SER A 364 -16.09 5.95 -29.43
N THR A 365 -16.58 5.77 -30.64
CA THR A 365 -16.19 4.67 -31.53
C THR A 365 -15.09 5.07 -32.52
N ASP A 366 -14.80 6.37 -32.64
CA ASP A 366 -13.81 6.94 -33.55
C ASP A 366 -12.49 7.25 -32.84
N TYR A 367 -11.39 6.68 -33.33
CA TYR A 367 -10.03 6.91 -32.84
C TYR A 367 -9.57 8.37 -33.02
N ALA A 368 -10.19 9.15 -33.91
CA ALA A 368 -9.89 10.58 -34.04
C ALA A 368 -10.13 11.37 -32.73
N ALA A 369 -10.98 10.86 -31.83
CA ALA A 369 -11.18 11.44 -30.50
C ALA A 369 -9.93 11.39 -29.61
N LEU A 370 -8.92 10.58 -29.95
CA LEU A 370 -7.67 10.46 -29.21
C LEU A 370 -6.60 11.49 -29.60
N ALA A 371 -6.89 12.39 -30.53
CA ALA A 371 -5.89 13.30 -31.11
C ALA A 371 -5.16 14.17 -30.06
N ASN A 372 -5.84 14.50 -28.95
CA ASN A 372 -5.29 15.34 -27.88
C ASN A 372 -4.74 14.55 -26.68
N CYS A 373 -4.96 13.23 -26.61
CA CYS A 373 -4.53 12.42 -25.48
C CYS A 373 -3.00 12.36 -25.38
N ASP A 374 -2.46 12.53 -24.18
CA ASP A 374 -1.01 12.50 -23.90
C ASP A 374 -0.50 11.08 -23.64
N LEU A 375 -1.39 10.20 -23.16
CA LEU A 375 -1.14 8.80 -22.88
C LEU A 375 -2.38 8.00 -23.30
N VAL A 376 -2.20 6.94 -24.07
CA VAL A 376 -3.29 6.03 -24.44
C VAL A 376 -2.96 4.62 -23.97
N ILE A 377 -3.89 3.98 -23.26
CA ILE A 377 -3.71 2.66 -22.65
C ILE A 377 -4.67 1.66 -23.31
N GLU A 378 -4.11 0.68 -23.99
CA GLU A 378 -4.84 -0.42 -24.62
C GLU A 378 -5.17 -1.52 -23.61
N ALA A 379 -6.47 -1.86 -23.50
CA ALA A 379 -7.00 -2.90 -22.62
C ALA A 379 -8.05 -3.78 -23.33
N VAL A 380 -7.78 -4.12 -24.60
CA VAL A 380 -8.58 -5.02 -25.42
C VAL A 380 -8.16 -6.49 -25.26
N PHE A 381 -8.78 -7.38 -26.03
CA PHE A 381 -8.58 -8.81 -25.94
C PHE A 381 -7.11 -9.23 -26.13
N GLU A 382 -6.71 -10.33 -25.48
CA GLU A 382 -5.34 -10.83 -25.43
C GLU A 382 -4.97 -11.62 -26.71
N ASP A 383 -4.98 -10.94 -27.85
CA ASP A 383 -4.61 -11.47 -29.16
C ASP A 383 -3.64 -10.51 -29.88
N MET A 384 -2.58 -11.07 -30.50
CA MET A 384 -1.54 -10.27 -31.14
C MET A 384 -2.04 -9.52 -32.37
N GLY A 385 -2.91 -10.14 -33.18
CA GLY A 385 -3.46 -9.51 -34.38
C GLY A 385 -4.37 -8.34 -34.03
N VAL A 386 -5.23 -8.52 -33.01
CA VAL A 386 -6.08 -7.45 -32.48
C VAL A 386 -5.22 -6.29 -31.94
N LYS A 387 -4.17 -6.57 -31.17
CA LYS A 387 -3.30 -5.52 -30.63
C LYS A 387 -2.50 -4.80 -31.71
N HIS A 388 -2.01 -5.49 -32.74
CA HIS A 388 -1.38 -4.85 -33.89
C HIS A 388 -2.31 -3.88 -34.62
N ASP A 389 -3.55 -4.27 -34.89
CA ASP A 389 -4.54 -3.39 -35.52
C ASP A 389 -4.81 -2.14 -34.66
N VAL A 390 -5.00 -2.32 -33.35
CA VAL A 390 -5.18 -1.20 -32.42
C VAL A 390 -3.97 -0.28 -32.41
N PHE A 391 -2.74 -0.81 -32.25
CA PHE A 391 -1.54 0.01 -32.17
C PHE A 391 -1.20 0.74 -33.48
N ALA A 392 -1.55 0.16 -34.64
CA ALA A 392 -1.46 0.85 -35.92
C ALA A 392 -2.41 2.06 -35.97
N LYS A 393 -3.67 1.89 -35.52
CA LYS A 393 -4.64 3.00 -35.41
C LYS A 393 -4.20 4.06 -34.41
N LEU A 394 -3.71 3.65 -33.24
CA LEU A 394 -3.15 4.57 -32.25
C LEU A 394 -2.00 5.38 -32.82
N SER A 395 -1.08 4.75 -33.55
CA SER A 395 0.04 5.41 -34.21
C SER A 395 -0.40 6.43 -35.26
N ALA A 396 -1.55 6.23 -35.90
CA ALA A 396 -2.09 7.13 -36.93
C ALA A 396 -2.89 8.31 -36.36
N HIS A 397 -3.64 8.09 -35.27
CA HIS A 397 -4.59 9.09 -34.74
C HIS A 397 -4.07 9.88 -33.53
N CYS A 398 -3.13 9.34 -32.76
CA CYS A 398 -2.57 10.04 -31.61
C CYS A 398 -1.43 10.97 -32.05
N LYS A 399 -1.27 12.10 -31.35
CA LYS A 399 -0.14 13.01 -31.57
C LYS A 399 1.23 12.28 -31.50
N PRO A 400 2.27 12.73 -32.23
CA PRO A 400 3.55 12.01 -32.36
C PRO A 400 4.27 11.70 -31.04
N ASP A 401 4.06 12.52 -30.01
CA ASP A 401 4.72 12.46 -28.72
C ASP A 401 3.89 11.80 -27.61
N ALA A 402 2.64 11.39 -27.87
CA ALA A 402 1.83 10.71 -26.86
C ALA A 402 2.39 9.34 -26.51
N VAL A 403 2.38 8.95 -25.24
CA VAL A 403 2.80 7.60 -24.84
C VAL A 403 1.71 6.59 -25.23
N LEU A 404 2.10 5.47 -25.84
CA LEU A 404 1.19 4.38 -26.17
C LEU A 404 1.51 3.18 -25.29
N ALA A 405 0.53 2.72 -24.51
CA ALA A 405 0.74 1.68 -23.52
C ALA A 405 -0.15 0.47 -23.76
N SER A 406 0.38 -0.74 -23.60
CA SER A 406 -0.45 -1.96 -23.54
C SER A 406 -0.59 -2.44 -22.10
N ASN A 407 -1.79 -2.85 -21.72
CA ASN A 407 -2.09 -3.55 -20.46
C ASN A 407 -1.90 -5.08 -20.56
N THR A 408 -1.39 -5.61 -21.67
CA THR A 408 -1.20 -7.06 -21.86
C THR A 408 -0.41 -7.69 -20.70
N SER A 409 -0.72 -8.94 -20.38
CA SER A 409 -0.09 -9.71 -19.30
C SER A 409 0.92 -10.74 -19.80
N TYR A 410 0.81 -11.16 -21.07
CA TYR A 410 1.58 -12.27 -21.63
C TYR A 410 2.12 -12.04 -23.05
N LEU A 411 1.65 -11.03 -23.78
CA LEU A 411 2.12 -10.79 -25.15
C LEU A 411 3.40 -9.96 -25.17
N ASP A 412 4.21 -10.23 -26.19
CA ASP A 412 5.45 -9.52 -26.46
C ASP A 412 5.15 -8.08 -26.92
N ILE A 413 5.46 -7.11 -26.04
CA ILE A 413 5.22 -5.69 -26.32
C ILE A 413 6.24 -5.13 -27.33
N ASP A 414 7.43 -5.73 -27.46
CA ASP A 414 8.35 -5.36 -28.53
C ASP A 414 7.74 -5.70 -29.89
N ALA A 415 7.08 -6.86 -30.00
CA ALA A 415 6.35 -7.24 -31.21
C ALA A 415 5.16 -6.29 -31.47
N ILE A 416 4.40 -5.91 -30.45
CA ILE A 416 3.30 -4.93 -30.58
C ILE A 416 3.82 -3.58 -31.11
N ALA A 417 4.95 -3.11 -30.58
CA ALA A 417 5.53 -1.82 -30.94
C ALA A 417 5.89 -1.70 -32.43
N THR A 418 6.17 -2.82 -33.12
CA THR A 418 6.47 -2.83 -34.56
C THR A 418 5.32 -2.36 -35.46
N ALA A 419 4.09 -2.33 -34.94
CA ALA A 419 2.93 -1.78 -35.64
C ALA A 419 2.88 -0.24 -35.65
N CYS A 420 3.78 0.43 -34.91
CA CYS A 420 3.83 1.89 -34.80
C CYS A 420 5.00 2.50 -35.59
N THR A 421 4.81 3.70 -36.13
CA THR A 421 5.87 4.46 -36.83
C THR A 421 6.92 5.06 -35.88
N HIS A 422 6.55 5.25 -34.61
CA HIS A 422 7.40 5.76 -33.53
C HIS A 422 7.43 4.76 -32.36
N PRO A 423 8.03 3.57 -32.52
CA PRO A 423 7.99 2.51 -31.49
C PRO A 423 8.64 2.92 -30.17
N GLU A 424 9.50 3.94 -30.15
CA GLU A 424 10.15 4.47 -28.95
C GLU A 424 9.20 5.09 -27.92
N ARG A 425 7.94 5.33 -28.31
CA ARG A 425 6.89 5.83 -27.42
C ARG A 425 6.00 4.71 -26.83
N VAL A 426 6.25 3.45 -27.23
CA VAL A 426 5.45 2.29 -26.83
C VAL A 426 6.01 1.65 -25.56
N ILE A 427 5.16 1.40 -24.57
CA ILE A 427 5.52 0.80 -23.28
C ILE A 427 4.43 -0.18 -22.79
N GLY A 428 4.73 -1.01 -21.81
CA GLY A 428 3.70 -1.75 -21.08
C GLY A 428 3.32 -1.06 -19.78
N LEU A 429 2.03 -1.00 -19.50
CA LEU A 429 1.45 -0.61 -18.22
C LEU A 429 0.54 -1.73 -17.74
N HIS A 430 1.13 -2.77 -17.14
CA HIS A 430 0.41 -3.95 -16.71
C HIS A 430 -0.26 -3.73 -15.35
N PHE A 431 -1.55 -3.39 -15.38
CA PHE A 431 -2.39 -3.22 -14.19
C PHE A 431 -2.88 -4.58 -13.67
N PHE A 432 -3.04 -4.65 -12.35
CA PHE A 432 -3.60 -5.81 -11.67
C PHE A 432 -5.09 -5.61 -11.38
N SER A 433 -5.91 -6.62 -11.67
CA SER A 433 -7.35 -6.54 -11.45
C SER A 433 -7.72 -6.66 -9.96
N PRO A 434 -8.64 -5.83 -9.42
CA PRO A 434 -9.26 -4.66 -10.05
C PRO A 434 -8.31 -3.44 -10.12
N ALA A 435 -8.17 -2.85 -11.31
CA ALA A 435 -7.12 -1.84 -11.58
C ALA A 435 -7.22 -0.55 -10.74
N HIS A 436 -8.40 -0.16 -10.27
CA HIS A 436 -8.58 1.01 -9.40
C HIS A 436 -8.31 0.72 -7.91
N VAL A 437 -8.16 -0.57 -7.54
CA VAL A 437 -7.93 -1.01 -6.16
C VAL A 437 -6.48 -1.45 -5.96
N MET A 438 -5.96 -2.30 -6.85
CA MET A 438 -4.63 -2.89 -6.70
C MET A 438 -3.54 -1.83 -6.84
N LYS A 439 -2.54 -1.86 -5.95
CA LYS A 439 -1.49 -0.84 -5.92
C LYS A 439 -0.36 -1.11 -6.91
N LEU A 440 -0.10 -2.36 -7.26
CA LEU A 440 0.99 -2.72 -8.16
C LEU A 440 0.69 -2.29 -9.60
N LEU A 441 1.72 -1.77 -10.27
CA LEU A 441 1.76 -1.56 -11.72
C LEU A 441 3.15 -2.00 -12.21
N GLU A 442 3.19 -3.05 -13.02
CA GLU A 442 4.42 -3.43 -13.72
C GLU A 442 4.58 -2.51 -14.94
N VAL A 443 5.70 -1.77 -14.99
CA VAL A 443 6.03 -0.86 -16.09
C VAL A 443 7.02 -1.57 -17.01
N VAL A 444 6.49 -2.20 -18.05
CA VAL A 444 7.25 -3.09 -18.94
C VAL A 444 7.95 -2.25 -20.00
N ARG A 445 9.26 -2.13 -19.90
CA ARG A 445 10.08 -1.35 -20.82
C ARG A 445 10.36 -2.17 -22.08
N THR A 446 9.84 -1.73 -23.22
CA THR A 446 10.22 -2.26 -24.54
C THR A 446 11.67 -1.90 -24.85
N ARG A 447 12.32 -2.66 -25.73
CA ARG A 447 13.70 -2.44 -26.16
C ARG A 447 13.92 -1.06 -26.79
N LEU A 448 12.89 -0.51 -27.44
CA LEU A 448 12.97 0.77 -28.14
C LEU A 448 12.46 1.95 -27.29
N ALA A 449 11.77 1.71 -26.17
CA ALA A 449 11.24 2.77 -25.32
C ALA A 449 12.33 3.76 -24.89
N ASN A 450 12.13 5.03 -25.22
CA ASN A 450 13.06 6.09 -24.84
C ASN A 450 12.91 6.46 -23.34
N PRO A 451 13.91 7.15 -22.75
CA PRO A 451 13.86 7.55 -21.34
C PRO A 451 12.66 8.43 -20.96
N ALA A 452 12.22 9.33 -21.85
CA ALA A 452 11.08 10.21 -21.58
C ALA A 452 9.77 9.42 -21.45
N THR A 453 9.57 8.40 -22.28
CA THR A 453 8.41 7.50 -22.21
C THR A 453 8.38 6.73 -20.89
N LEU A 454 9.52 6.17 -20.46
CA LEU A 454 9.63 5.49 -19.18
C LEU A 454 9.40 6.45 -17.99
N ALA A 455 10.02 7.63 -18.01
CA ALA A 455 9.82 8.65 -16.98
C ALA A 455 8.35 9.08 -16.89
N THR A 456 7.68 9.27 -18.03
CA THR A 456 6.26 9.62 -18.12
C THR A 456 5.37 8.52 -17.53
N ALA A 457 5.64 7.26 -17.84
CA ALA A 457 4.93 6.11 -17.27
C ALA A 457 5.07 6.02 -15.74
N LEU A 458 6.28 6.24 -15.22
CA LEU A 458 6.53 6.23 -13.76
C LEU A 458 5.87 7.42 -13.06
N ALA A 459 5.89 8.61 -13.68
CA ALA A 459 5.19 9.79 -13.16
C ALA A 459 3.67 9.59 -13.16
N PHE A 460 3.12 9.00 -14.22
CA PHE A 460 1.72 8.62 -14.30
C PHE A 460 1.34 7.65 -13.17
N ALA A 461 2.08 6.56 -13.01
CA ALA A 461 1.88 5.56 -11.96
C ALA A 461 1.90 6.19 -10.56
N LYS A 462 2.87 7.07 -10.29
CA LYS A 462 2.99 7.79 -9.02
C LYS A 462 1.77 8.68 -8.76
N ARG A 463 1.27 9.41 -9.78
CA ARG A 463 0.07 10.24 -9.62
C ARG A 463 -1.19 9.40 -9.37
N LEU A 464 -1.27 8.20 -9.93
CA LEU A 464 -2.32 7.23 -9.62
C LEU A 464 -2.23 6.62 -8.19
N GLY A 465 -1.17 6.91 -7.44
CA GLY A 465 -0.89 6.25 -6.16
C GLY A 465 -0.51 4.77 -6.30
N LYS A 466 -0.02 4.37 -7.48
CA LYS A 466 0.50 3.01 -7.73
C LYS A 466 1.96 2.88 -7.29
N ILE A 467 2.34 1.65 -6.97
CA ILE A 467 3.72 1.22 -6.78
C ILE A 467 4.18 0.69 -8.13
N ALA A 468 4.94 1.51 -8.85
CA ALA A 468 5.49 1.15 -10.15
C ALA A 468 6.74 0.30 -9.99
N VAL A 469 6.79 -0.83 -10.70
CA VAL A 469 7.98 -1.68 -10.77
C VAL A 469 8.41 -1.77 -12.24
N PRO A 470 9.53 -1.14 -12.63
CA PRO A 470 10.10 -1.29 -13.96
C PRO A 470 10.58 -2.72 -14.20
N CYS A 471 10.22 -3.31 -15.35
CA CYS A 471 10.65 -4.63 -15.77
C CYS A 471 10.87 -4.74 -17.28
N GLY A 472 11.58 -5.78 -17.72
CA GLY A 472 11.78 -6.10 -19.13
C GLY A 472 10.63 -6.91 -19.74
N VAL A 473 10.63 -7.03 -21.07
CA VAL A 473 9.65 -7.83 -21.81
C VAL A 473 10.01 -9.32 -21.72
N CYS A 474 9.10 -10.12 -21.15
CA CYS A 474 9.10 -11.58 -21.23
C CYS A 474 7.69 -12.13 -20.96
N ASP A 475 7.46 -13.41 -21.24
CA ASP A 475 6.18 -14.07 -20.93
C ASP A 475 5.89 -13.97 -19.41
N GLY A 476 4.81 -13.27 -19.06
CA GLY A 476 4.38 -13.08 -17.68
C GLY A 476 5.21 -12.10 -16.84
N PHE A 477 6.13 -11.34 -17.44
CA PHE A 477 6.98 -10.33 -16.78
C PHE A 477 7.66 -10.85 -15.50
N ILE A 478 7.48 -10.19 -14.36
CA ILE A 478 7.99 -10.69 -13.07
C ILE A 478 6.93 -11.55 -12.41
N GLY A 479 5.75 -10.96 -12.17
CA GLY A 479 4.74 -11.54 -11.31
C GLY A 479 4.16 -12.86 -11.83
N ASN A 480 3.61 -12.84 -13.05
CA ASN A 480 2.91 -13.98 -13.62
C ASN A 480 3.87 -15.12 -13.95
N ARG A 481 5.13 -14.78 -14.26
CA ARG A 481 6.22 -15.73 -14.49
C ARG A 481 6.56 -16.50 -13.20
N ILE A 482 6.81 -15.80 -12.10
CA ILE A 482 7.04 -16.43 -10.78
C ILE A 482 5.82 -17.25 -10.36
N MET A 483 4.61 -16.71 -10.54
CA MET A 483 3.39 -17.42 -10.20
C MET A 483 3.20 -18.72 -10.99
N SER A 484 3.54 -18.71 -12.28
CA SER A 484 3.49 -19.91 -13.10
C SER A 484 4.52 -20.95 -12.65
N ALA A 485 5.71 -20.52 -12.22
CA ALA A 485 6.74 -21.42 -11.70
C ALA A 485 6.29 -22.12 -10.41
N TYR A 486 5.87 -21.40 -9.36
CA TYR A 486 5.46 -22.08 -8.13
C TYR A 486 4.13 -22.85 -8.29
N ARG A 487 3.22 -22.39 -9.17
CA ARG A 487 1.99 -23.14 -9.49
C ARG A 487 2.32 -24.53 -10.03
N LYS A 488 3.25 -24.62 -10.97
CA LYS A 488 3.70 -25.89 -11.54
C LYS A 488 4.19 -26.86 -10.45
N HIS A 489 4.95 -26.36 -9.48
CA HIS A 489 5.38 -27.18 -8.34
C HIS A 489 4.23 -27.59 -7.43
N CYS A 490 3.27 -26.72 -7.14
CA CYS A 490 2.05 -27.09 -6.40
C CYS A 490 1.24 -28.18 -7.12
N GLU A 491 1.13 -28.09 -8.45
CA GLU A 491 0.47 -29.11 -9.27
C GLU A 491 1.19 -30.46 -9.22
N TYR A 492 2.53 -30.47 -9.14
CA TYR A 492 3.30 -31.70 -8.90
C TYR A 492 3.01 -32.30 -7.53
N ILE A 493 2.96 -31.47 -6.49
CA ILE A 493 2.65 -31.91 -5.12
C ILE A 493 1.24 -32.54 -5.06
N LEU A 494 0.27 -32.08 -5.85
CA LEU A 494 -1.06 -32.70 -5.91
C LEU A 494 -0.99 -34.17 -6.32
N GLU A 495 -0.25 -34.47 -7.39
CA GLU A 495 -0.09 -35.85 -7.86
C GLU A 495 0.86 -36.66 -6.96
N ASP A 496 1.83 -36.01 -6.32
CA ASP A 496 2.80 -36.67 -5.45
C ASP A 496 2.25 -36.99 -4.06
N GLY A 497 1.17 -36.34 -3.62
CA GLY A 497 0.66 -36.63 -2.28
C GLY A 497 -0.42 -35.74 -1.67
N SER A 498 -0.44 -34.44 -1.96
CA SER A 498 -1.37 -33.50 -1.31
C SER A 498 -2.69 -33.35 -2.05
N LEU A 499 -3.64 -32.67 -1.40
CA LEU A 499 -4.87 -32.17 -2.01
C LEU A 499 -4.82 -30.63 -2.15
N PRO A 500 -5.68 -30.02 -2.98
CA PRO A 500 -5.72 -28.56 -3.12
C PRO A 500 -5.86 -27.82 -1.79
N SER A 501 -6.70 -28.36 -0.89
CA SER A 501 -6.94 -27.79 0.44
C SER A 501 -5.72 -27.83 1.36
N ASP A 502 -4.83 -28.80 1.21
CA ASP A 502 -3.63 -28.88 2.05
C ASP A 502 -2.62 -27.80 1.66
N ILE A 503 -2.44 -27.58 0.36
CA ILE A 503 -1.54 -26.55 -0.18
C ILE A 503 -2.07 -25.16 0.17
N ASP A 504 -3.36 -24.92 -0.06
CA ASP A 504 -3.97 -23.63 0.26
C ASP A 504 -3.94 -23.35 1.77
N ARG A 505 -4.20 -24.35 2.62
CA ARG A 505 -4.07 -24.22 4.08
C ARG A 505 -2.65 -23.83 4.47
N ALA A 506 -1.64 -24.55 3.97
CA ALA A 506 -0.23 -24.23 4.22
C ALA A 506 0.11 -22.79 3.84
N MET A 507 -0.33 -22.33 2.65
CA MET A 507 -0.14 -20.93 2.22
C MET A 507 -0.83 -19.93 3.15
N THR A 508 -2.08 -20.17 3.55
CA THR A 508 -2.79 -19.27 4.46
C THR A 508 -2.20 -19.23 5.87
N ASN A 509 -1.75 -20.38 6.39
CA ASN A 509 -1.06 -20.48 7.68
C ASN A 509 0.31 -19.78 7.64
N PHE A 510 0.99 -19.80 6.51
CA PHE A 510 2.23 -19.04 6.30
C PHE A 510 2.01 -17.53 6.27
N GLY A 511 0.80 -17.07 5.94
CA GLY A 511 0.40 -15.66 5.98
C GLY A 511 -0.14 -15.10 4.66
N PHE A 512 -0.27 -15.92 3.61
CA PHE A 512 -0.95 -15.46 2.39
C PHE A 512 -2.44 -15.20 2.67
N PRO A 513 -3.06 -14.17 2.04
CA PRO A 513 -4.48 -13.89 2.23
C PRO A 513 -5.40 -14.96 1.61
N MET A 514 -4.88 -15.74 0.66
CA MET A 514 -5.59 -16.78 -0.07
C MET A 514 -4.58 -17.82 -0.57
N GLY A 515 -4.99 -19.09 -0.64
CA GLY A 515 -4.18 -20.14 -1.27
C GLY A 515 -4.22 -20.09 -2.80
N LEU A 516 -3.29 -20.79 -3.44
CA LEU A 516 -3.13 -20.82 -4.89
C LEU A 516 -4.38 -21.33 -5.61
N PHE A 517 -4.98 -22.44 -5.19
CA PHE A 517 -6.09 -23.06 -5.92
C PHE A 517 -7.38 -22.26 -5.76
N ALA A 518 -7.63 -21.71 -4.57
CA ALA A 518 -8.71 -20.76 -4.35
C ALA A 518 -8.54 -19.48 -5.20
N MET A 519 -7.29 -19.01 -5.39
CA MET A 519 -6.98 -17.89 -6.28
C MET A 519 -7.26 -18.25 -7.75
N GLN A 520 -6.89 -19.46 -8.20
CA GLN A 520 -7.21 -19.91 -9.56
C GLN A 520 -8.72 -19.97 -9.81
N ASP A 521 -9.49 -20.47 -8.84
CA ASP A 521 -10.95 -20.49 -8.92
C ASP A 521 -11.56 -19.08 -8.94
N MET A 522 -10.96 -18.13 -8.22
CA MET A 522 -11.37 -16.72 -8.26
C MET A 522 -11.08 -16.08 -9.62
N ALA A 523 -9.93 -16.38 -10.22
CA ALA A 523 -9.54 -15.85 -11.53
C ALA A 523 -10.35 -16.45 -12.68
N GLY A 524 -10.69 -17.73 -12.59
CA GLY A 524 -11.35 -18.50 -13.64
C GLY A 524 -10.42 -19.52 -14.28
N LEU A 525 -10.76 -20.81 -14.18
CA LEU A 525 -9.87 -21.89 -14.67
C LEU A 525 -9.72 -21.89 -16.19
N GLU A 526 -10.71 -21.38 -16.93
CA GLU A 526 -10.68 -21.32 -18.39
C GLU A 526 -9.53 -20.46 -18.94
N ILE A 527 -9.10 -19.44 -18.20
CA ILE A 527 -7.99 -18.56 -18.61
C ILE A 527 -6.69 -19.36 -18.65
N SER A 528 -6.44 -20.12 -17.58
CA SER A 528 -5.29 -21.01 -17.49
C SER A 528 -5.38 -22.17 -18.51
N TRP A 529 -6.58 -22.66 -18.80
CA TRP A 529 -6.81 -23.72 -19.78
C TRP A 529 -6.51 -23.28 -21.21
N ALA A 530 -6.97 -22.09 -21.61
CA ALA A 530 -6.64 -21.50 -22.91
C ALA A 530 -5.12 -21.34 -23.07
N THR A 531 -4.43 -20.90 -22.01
CA THR A 531 -2.96 -20.80 -21.99
C THR A 531 -2.29 -22.16 -22.16
N ARG A 532 -2.72 -23.19 -21.41
CA ARG A 532 -2.17 -24.55 -21.54
C ARG A 532 -2.37 -25.13 -22.93
N LYS A 533 -3.52 -24.88 -23.57
CA LYS A 533 -3.79 -25.29 -24.97
C LYS A 533 -2.89 -24.59 -25.96
N ARG A 534 -2.71 -23.26 -25.82
CA ARG A 534 -1.82 -22.46 -26.69
C ARG A 534 -0.36 -22.94 -26.62
N LEU A 535 0.10 -23.32 -25.44
CA LEU A 535 1.46 -23.81 -25.21
C LEU A 535 1.65 -25.30 -25.51
N ALA A 536 0.57 -26.07 -25.71
CA ALA A 536 0.66 -27.52 -25.93
C ALA A 536 1.56 -27.91 -27.13
N PRO A 537 1.57 -27.20 -28.27
CA PRO A 537 2.45 -27.52 -29.39
C PRO A 537 3.95 -27.29 -29.14
N THR A 538 4.29 -26.44 -28.17
CA THR A 538 5.67 -26.01 -27.87
C THR A 538 6.16 -26.43 -26.49
N ARG A 539 5.34 -27.19 -25.75
CA ARG A 539 5.69 -27.72 -24.44
C ARG A 539 6.85 -28.70 -24.55
N ASP A 540 7.80 -28.62 -23.61
CA ASP A 540 8.90 -29.57 -23.54
C ASP A 540 8.34 -30.99 -23.29
N PRO A 541 8.58 -31.95 -24.18
CA PRO A 541 8.10 -33.32 -24.01
C PRO A 541 8.72 -34.03 -22.80
N ASN A 542 9.85 -33.55 -22.27
CA ASN A 542 10.48 -34.10 -21.07
C ASN A 542 9.91 -33.52 -19.76
N GLU A 543 9.14 -32.44 -19.86
CA GLU A 543 8.52 -31.82 -18.70
C GLU A 543 7.30 -32.65 -18.24
N ARG A 544 7.25 -32.95 -16.93
CA ARG A 544 6.07 -33.59 -16.34
C ARG A 544 4.85 -32.70 -16.53
N TYR A 545 3.79 -33.27 -17.11
CA TYR A 545 2.50 -32.60 -17.30
C TYR A 545 1.43 -33.06 -16.32
N VAL A 546 0.83 -32.10 -15.60
CA VAL A 546 -0.31 -32.33 -14.68
C VAL A 546 -1.61 -31.91 -15.37
N ALA A 547 -2.43 -32.89 -15.73
CA ALA A 547 -3.64 -32.68 -16.53
C ALA A 547 -4.89 -32.30 -15.69
N LEU A 548 -4.77 -32.27 -14.36
CA LEU A 548 -5.90 -32.05 -13.44
C LEU A 548 -6.70 -30.78 -13.77
N GLY A 549 -6.02 -29.66 -14.04
CA GLY A 549 -6.69 -28.40 -14.41
C GLY A 549 -7.44 -28.47 -15.75
N ASP A 550 -7.01 -29.33 -16.68
CA ASP A 550 -7.73 -29.56 -17.94
C ASP A 550 -9.00 -30.36 -17.69
N TYR A 551 -8.89 -31.44 -16.93
CA TYR A 551 -10.04 -32.27 -16.58
C TYR A 551 -11.13 -31.46 -15.87
N LEU A 552 -10.76 -30.56 -14.95
CA LEU A 552 -11.72 -29.67 -14.30
C LEU A 552 -12.48 -28.80 -15.33
N CYS A 553 -11.76 -28.22 -16.30
CA CYS A 553 -12.38 -27.41 -17.35
C CYS A 553 -13.27 -28.26 -18.29
N GLU A 554 -12.84 -29.48 -18.62
CA GLU A 554 -13.63 -30.45 -19.41
C GLU A 554 -14.92 -30.87 -18.68
N MET A 555 -14.88 -30.92 -17.34
CA MET A 555 -16.05 -31.13 -16.48
C MET A 555 -16.91 -29.87 -16.30
N GLY A 556 -16.59 -28.76 -16.96
CA GLY A 556 -17.32 -27.49 -16.83
C GLY A 556 -17.09 -26.77 -15.49
N ARG A 557 -16.03 -27.11 -14.76
CA ARG A 557 -15.67 -26.50 -13.47
C ARG A 557 -14.73 -25.33 -13.75
N PHE A 558 -15.23 -24.10 -13.61
CA PHE A 558 -14.53 -22.89 -14.01
C PHE A 558 -14.20 -21.97 -12.84
N GLY A 559 -14.49 -22.40 -11.61
CA GLY A 559 -14.15 -21.68 -10.38
C GLY A 559 -15.34 -21.04 -9.70
N ARG A 560 -15.12 -19.90 -9.06
CA ARG A 560 -16.09 -19.25 -8.18
C ARG A 560 -17.33 -18.76 -8.94
N LYS A 561 -17.17 -18.32 -10.19
CA LYS A 561 -18.25 -17.74 -11.00
C LYS A 561 -19.42 -18.69 -11.28
N ASN A 562 -19.15 -20.00 -11.31
CA ASN A 562 -20.16 -21.05 -11.52
C ASN A 562 -20.30 -21.98 -10.32
N GLY A 563 -19.74 -21.59 -9.17
CA GLY A 563 -19.82 -22.34 -7.92
C GLY A 563 -18.92 -23.59 -7.84
N LEU A 564 -18.21 -23.95 -8.92
CA LEU A 564 -17.47 -25.21 -9.03
C LEU A 564 -16.12 -25.00 -9.75
N GLY A 565 -15.02 -25.28 -9.06
CA GLY A 565 -13.66 -25.30 -9.56
C GLY A 565 -12.83 -26.39 -8.88
N TRP A 566 -11.64 -26.05 -8.39
CA TRP A 566 -10.90 -26.85 -7.42
C TRP A 566 -11.70 -27.06 -6.13
N TYR A 567 -12.51 -26.08 -5.76
CA TYR A 567 -13.46 -26.13 -4.65
C TYR A 567 -14.91 -26.12 -5.14
N ARG A 568 -15.83 -26.42 -4.22
CA ARG A 568 -17.24 -26.05 -4.35
C ARG A 568 -17.50 -24.78 -3.53
N TYR A 569 -18.33 -23.89 -4.05
CA TYR A 569 -18.65 -22.61 -3.42
C TYR A 569 -20.14 -22.54 -3.08
N ASP A 570 -20.46 -21.98 -1.92
CA ASP A 570 -21.85 -21.64 -1.58
C ASP A 570 -22.29 -20.31 -2.23
N GLU A 571 -23.56 -19.94 -2.01
CA GLU A 571 -24.16 -18.70 -2.52
C GLU A 571 -23.45 -17.43 -2.01
N HIS A 572 -22.70 -17.53 -0.91
CA HIS A 572 -21.90 -16.44 -0.34
C HIS A 572 -20.44 -16.46 -0.84
N GLY A 573 -20.09 -17.43 -1.69
CA GLY A 573 -18.77 -17.61 -2.26
C GLY A 573 -17.74 -18.14 -1.26
N LYS A 574 -18.17 -18.83 -0.21
CA LYS A 574 -17.28 -19.56 0.70
C LYS A 574 -16.85 -20.88 0.05
N ALA A 575 -15.54 -21.13 0.03
CA ALA A 575 -14.96 -22.36 -0.53
C ALA A 575 -15.08 -23.55 0.44
N PHE A 576 -15.38 -24.73 -0.09
CA PHE A 576 -15.34 -26.00 0.61
C PHE A 576 -14.57 -27.04 -0.22
N PRO A 577 -13.76 -27.92 0.39
CA PRO A 577 -13.19 -29.06 -0.30
C PRO A 577 -14.25 -29.88 -1.03
N ASP A 578 -13.91 -30.39 -2.21
CA ASP A 578 -14.79 -31.18 -3.05
C ASP A 578 -14.27 -32.62 -3.19
N PRO A 579 -14.98 -33.62 -2.64
CA PRO A 579 -14.59 -35.03 -2.74
C PRO A 579 -14.41 -35.54 -4.18
N VAL A 580 -15.09 -34.93 -5.17
CA VAL A 580 -14.92 -35.27 -6.59
C VAL A 580 -13.52 -34.89 -7.07
N VAL A 581 -13.03 -33.72 -6.66
CA VAL A 581 -11.68 -33.24 -7.00
C VAL A 581 -10.62 -34.07 -6.27
N ASP A 582 -10.85 -34.41 -5.01
CA ASP A 582 -9.93 -35.26 -4.24
C ASP A 582 -9.79 -36.65 -4.88
N ALA A 583 -10.92 -37.27 -5.26
CA ALA A 583 -10.93 -38.55 -5.95
C ALA A 583 -10.22 -38.48 -7.32
N LEU A 584 -10.41 -37.38 -8.07
CA LEU A 584 -9.76 -37.15 -9.35
C LEU A 584 -8.23 -37.06 -9.20
N VAL A 585 -7.75 -36.31 -8.21
CA VAL A 585 -6.33 -36.16 -7.89
C VAL A 585 -5.69 -37.51 -7.58
N ILE A 586 -6.35 -38.32 -6.74
CA ILE A 586 -5.87 -39.66 -6.36
C ILE A 586 -5.86 -40.61 -7.56
N ALA A 587 -6.93 -40.60 -8.37
CA ALA A 587 -7.05 -41.43 -9.55
C ALA A 587 -5.99 -41.12 -10.61
N GLU A 588 -5.68 -39.83 -10.83
CA GLU A 588 -4.64 -39.41 -11.78
C GLU A 588 -3.24 -39.88 -11.34
N SER A 589 -2.90 -39.76 -10.04
CA SER A 589 -1.67 -40.33 -9.50
C SER A 589 -1.55 -41.83 -9.78
N ALA A 590 -2.63 -42.59 -9.52
CA ALA A 590 -2.67 -44.03 -9.72
C ALA A 590 -2.53 -44.40 -11.21
N LYS A 591 -3.21 -43.67 -12.11
CA LYS A 591 -3.13 -43.83 -13.56
C LYS A 591 -1.70 -43.63 -14.08
N LYS A 592 -0.96 -42.68 -13.50
CA LYS A 592 0.45 -42.40 -13.85
C LYS A 592 1.46 -43.29 -13.12
N GLY A 593 1.02 -44.21 -12.26
CA GLY A 593 1.90 -45.06 -11.46
C GLY A 593 2.70 -44.30 -10.41
N ILE A 594 2.25 -43.10 -10.02
CA ILE A 594 2.93 -42.25 -9.02
C ILE A 594 2.58 -42.75 -7.63
N LYS A 595 3.59 -43.16 -6.86
CA LYS A 595 3.41 -43.55 -5.46
C LYS A 595 3.26 -42.30 -4.59
N ARG A 596 2.03 -42.01 -4.18
CA ARG A 596 1.72 -40.88 -3.29
C ARG A 596 2.40 -41.02 -1.92
N ARG A 597 2.82 -39.89 -1.35
CA ARG A 597 3.37 -39.77 0.02
C ARG A 597 2.76 -38.58 0.77
N PRO A 598 2.77 -38.53 2.11
CA PRO A 598 2.36 -37.34 2.83
C PRO A 598 3.37 -36.19 2.63
N PHE A 599 2.86 -34.95 2.71
CA PHE A 599 3.62 -33.71 2.75
C PHE A 599 3.26 -32.93 4.00
N SER A 600 4.25 -32.35 4.68
CA SER A 600 4.01 -31.41 5.78
C SER A 600 3.73 -30.00 5.23
N GLU A 601 3.08 -29.14 6.03
CA GLU A 601 2.87 -27.74 5.62
C GLU A 601 4.20 -27.01 5.39
N THR A 602 5.21 -27.29 6.21
CA THR A 602 6.57 -26.76 6.04
C THR A 602 7.17 -27.15 4.70
N GLU A 603 7.09 -28.43 4.34
CA GLU A 603 7.64 -28.94 3.08
C GLU A 603 6.94 -28.34 1.85
N ILE A 604 5.62 -28.15 1.93
CA ILE A 604 4.84 -27.47 0.88
C ILE A 604 5.35 -26.03 0.70
N ILE A 605 5.49 -25.29 1.80
CA ILE A 605 5.97 -23.90 1.77
C ILE A 605 7.41 -23.80 1.27
N GLU A 606 8.30 -24.67 1.74
CA GLU A 606 9.69 -24.72 1.26
C GLU A 606 9.76 -24.97 -0.25
N THR A 607 8.90 -25.86 -0.78
CA THR A 607 8.82 -26.11 -2.21
C THR A 607 8.34 -24.87 -2.97
N ILE A 608 7.30 -24.20 -2.47
CA ILE A 608 6.77 -22.96 -3.07
C ILE A 608 7.83 -21.86 -3.07
N LEU A 609 8.49 -21.62 -1.93
CA LEU A 609 9.53 -20.60 -1.79
C LEU A 609 10.73 -20.90 -2.68
N SER A 610 11.18 -22.16 -2.73
CA SER A 610 12.29 -22.57 -3.60
C SER A 610 11.97 -22.32 -5.07
N ALA A 611 10.75 -22.63 -5.51
CA ALA A 611 10.30 -22.37 -6.86
C ALA A 611 10.23 -20.87 -7.18
N MET A 612 9.70 -20.05 -6.26
CA MET A 612 9.68 -18.59 -6.41
C MET A 612 11.09 -18.01 -6.52
N GLN A 613 12.00 -18.44 -5.64
CA GLN A 613 13.37 -17.95 -5.57
C GLN A 613 14.19 -18.37 -6.80
N ALA A 614 14.08 -19.62 -7.23
CA ALA A 614 14.77 -20.11 -8.42
C ALA A 614 14.32 -19.36 -9.68
N GLU A 615 13.02 -19.07 -9.81
CA GLU A 615 12.54 -18.26 -10.95
C GLU A 615 12.93 -16.79 -10.82
N GLY A 616 12.93 -16.24 -9.59
CA GLY A 616 13.43 -14.90 -9.32
C GLY A 616 14.91 -14.72 -9.72
N GLU A 617 15.75 -15.72 -9.49
CA GLU A 617 17.15 -15.70 -9.93
C GLU A 617 17.30 -15.67 -11.44
N LYS A 618 16.47 -16.41 -12.18
CA LYS A 618 16.47 -16.35 -13.64
C LYS A 618 16.05 -14.97 -14.13
N ILE A 619 14.99 -14.40 -13.55
CA ILE A 619 14.50 -13.04 -13.86
C ILE A 619 15.61 -11.99 -13.66
N LEU A 620 16.42 -12.13 -12.61
CA LEU A 620 17.57 -11.25 -12.37
C LEU A 620 18.70 -11.51 -13.38
N ALA A 621 19.05 -12.77 -13.62
CA ALA A 621 20.12 -13.14 -14.54
C ALA A 621 19.83 -12.71 -15.99
N GLU A 622 18.55 -12.70 -16.38
CA GLU A 622 18.07 -12.26 -17.69
C GLU A 622 17.87 -10.73 -17.76
N GLY A 623 18.04 -10.00 -16.65
CA GLY A 623 17.86 -8.55 -16.60
C GLY A 623 16.39 -8.10 -16.71
N ILE A 624 15.42 -8.99 -16.51
CA ILE A 624 13.98 -8.66 -16.51
C ILE A 624 13.63 -7.80 -15.29
N ALA A 625 14.22 -8.09 -14.13
CA ALA A 625 14.16 -7.21 -12.97
C ALA A 625 15.54 -6.63 -12.67
N HIS A 626 15.60 -5.36 -12.29
CA HIS A 626 16.86 -4.67 -11.99
C HIS A 626 17.42 -5.01 -10.60
N SER A 627 16.60 -5.56 -9.70
CA SER A 627 17.00 -5.88 -8.33
C SER A 627 16.11 -6.96 -7.69
N PRO A 628 16.59 -7.70 -6.68
CA PRO A 628 15.74 -8.61 -5.89
C PRO A 628 14.57 -7.89 -5.21
N ASP A 629 14.77 -6.62 -4.86
CA ASP A 629 13.76 -5.78 -4.20
C ASP A 629 12.55 -5.54 -5.12
N ALA A 630 12.78 -5.41 -6.44
CA ALA A 630 11.70 -5.32 -7.43
C ALA A 630 10.81 -6.57 -7.42
N ILE A 631 11.42 -7.75 -7.30
CA ILE A 631 10.69 -9.03 -7.22
C ILE A 631 9.87 -9.10 -5.94
N ASP A 632 10.48 -8.77 -4.79
CA ASP A 632 9.77 -8.77 -3.51
C ASP A 632 8.57 -7.82 -3.53
N VAL A 633 8.75 -6.60 -4.07
CA VAL A 633 7.67 -5.62 -4.20
C VAL A 633 6.52 -6.13 -5.07
N VAL A 634 6.82 -6.78 -6.20
CA VAL A 634 5.80 -7.40 -7.08
C VAL A 634 5.05 -8.50 -6.33
N MET A 635 5.76 -9.43 -5.70
CA MET A 635 5.13 -10.58 -5.03
C MET A 635 4.27 -10.15 -3.83
N VAL A 636 4.71 -9.14 -3.10
CA VAL A 636 3.96 -8.56 -1.98
C VAL A 636 2.70 -7.82 -2.44
N ASN A 637 2.81 -6.96 -3.46
CA ASN A 637 1.74 -6.04 -3.82
C ASN A 637 0.80 -6.58 -4.92
N GLY A 638 1.22 -7.58 -5.68
CA GLY A 638 0.44 -8.23 -6.74
C GLY A 638 -0.10 -9.61 -6.36
N TYR A 639 0.67 -10.40 -5.60
CA TYR A 639 0.39 -11.82 -5.33
C TYR A 639 0.16 -12.14 -3.85
N GLY A 640 0.10 -11.11 -3.00
CA GLY A 640 -0.27 -11.25 -1.59
C GLY A 640 0.77 -11.99 -0.75
N PHE A 641 2.05 -11.98 -1.16
CA PHE A 641 3.12 -12.49 -0.30
C PHE A 641 3.09 -11.75 1.05
N PRO A 642 3.16 -12.46 2.20
CA PRO A 642 3.01 -11.83 3.51
C PRO A 642 4.09 -10.78 3.75
N ARG A 643 3.66 -9.52 3.89
CA ARG A 643 4.55 -8.36 4.08
C ARG A 643 5.52 -8.51 5.25
N HIS A 644 5.08 -9.13 6.34
CA HIS A 644 5.88 -9.38 7.54
C HIS A 644 6.92 -10.49 7.37
N LYS A 645 7.01 -11.08 6.17
CA LYS A 645 8.08 -11.99 5.73
C LYS A 645 8.98 -11.35 4.66
N GLY A 646 8.71 -10.11 4.25
CA GLY A 646 9.55 -9.32 3.36
C GLY A 646 9.30 -9.65 1.89
N GLY A 647 9.53 -10.89 1.49
CA GLY A 647 9.40 -11.31 0.09
C GLY A 647 10.21 -12.59 -0.13
N PRO A 648 9.99 -13.30 -1.26
CA PRO A 648 10.70 -14.54 -1.51
C PRO A 648 12.22 -14.34 -1.58
N MET A 649 12.70 -13.22 -2.14
CA MET A 649 14.12 -12.92 -2.27
C MET A 649 14.73 -12.44 -0.95
N HIS A 650 13.97 -11.68 -0.16
CA HIS A 650 14.36 -11.31 1.21
C HIS A 650 14.62 -12.54 2.08
N LEU A 651 13.69 -13.50 2.10
CA LEU A 651 13.81 -14.71 2.91
C LEU A 651 15.03 -15.56 2.54
N LYS A 652 15.43 -15.55 1.26
CA LYS A 652 16.64 -16.25 0.81
C LYS A 652 17.93 -15.66 1.37
N LYS A 653 17.99 -14.34 1.59
CA LYS A 653 19.17 -13.66 2.14
C LYS A 653 19.34 -13.89 3.64
N THR A 654 18.26 -14.23 4.33
CA THR A 654 18.20 -14.39 5.79
C THR A 654 18.25 -15.86 6.24
N ALA A 655 18.05 -16.80 5.32
CA ALA A 655 18.23 -18.24 5.51
C ALA A 655 19.70 -18.61 5.27
#